data_AF-A0AAU1SG71-F1
#
_entry.id   AF-A0AAU1SG71-F1
#
_cell.length_a   1.000
_cell.length_b   1.000
_cell.length_c   1.000
_cell.angle_alpha   90.00
_cell.angle_beta   90.00
_cell.angle_gamma   90.00
#
_symmetry.space_group_name_H-M   'P 1'
#
loop_
_entity.id
_entity.type
_entity.pdbx_description
1 polymer ?
#
loop_
_entity_poly.entity_id
_entity_poly.type
_entity_poly.pdbx_seq_one_letter_code
_entity_poly.pdbx_strand_id
1 'polypeptide(L)'
;MFHQTPHRPSVGRRRIPSALASALVAALALVGAFLTPAVNAQAADPAYKVLVFSKTAGFRHDSIPAGTQAIRDIGAANNFTVTATEDGAAFTPANLAGFKAVVFLSTTGDVLNATQQSTLQAYVDGGGGYFGIHAAADTEYDWPQYEQLVGAWFKSHPAIQPATLKTEDRAHAATAHLGQTWSRTDEWYNYRTNPRANVRVLQSLDEGSYSGGEMSGDHPITWCHAQGSGRSFYTGLGHTAESYADPAFRSLLLGGIRYAAGFAKADCRAESGYTPLYNGSTTGWSQAGPGSFTNTDATLASQGGMGLFWYRAKEYNGYSLKLDWKMQGDDNSGVFVGFPASDDPNSAVSQGYEIQIDATDAADRTTGAVYGFKSADIAVRDAELNPPGEWNGYEIRVEGERLEVFLNGVKVNDFTNTDPARSLAQGYIGIQNHGTGDDVSFRNIRIKELGGTGTTPSTFEGESYTSSSGVQPADHASASGGRTLGYIENGDWAGYSQASLTGTKTFTAKISSGGSGGTVQVRSGSATGPVLGSLAVPNTGGWENFRTVSTALTGTPTGPVFLTFTGGAGSLFDIDTFTLEKQAVTAALSSNVHLFYYPWYGSPVKNGSYRHWQQGGRTPPQDIGADLYPKLGAYDSGDFAGAVAQHMRWVKQSGAGVIVYSWWGRGGYEDTLAKGVLDAAQQQGVKVAWHIEPYAGRTAASVVSDIQYLNSTYGSHPAYYRDAEHNNRPAFYIFESLRITDWAALDQVTQNNTVLAQTTDTSKIAHFSGLYTYDGIAGATAPGWKQAGDYAKANGLIWAPSVAPGYIDDRAVPGNTTPTLGRDNGATYDKEWNNALDPAIGGSPTWVSVTSFNEWHEGSSIEPAAANPPAGFGYQTFSGAYGKTGTEAETVYLDRTKYWVGQFEARGVR
;
A
#
# COMPACT_ATOMS: atom_id res chain seq x y z
N MET A 1 -38.40 69.91 35.74
CA MET A 1 -37.09 70.60 35.66
C MET A 1 -36.49 70.26 34.28
N PHE A 2 -36.91 70.81 33.13
CA PHE A 2 -37.06 72.19 32.61
C PHE A 2 -35.71 72.92 32.57
N HIS A 3 -35.08 73.30 31.44
CA HIS A 3 -35.52 74.09 30.26
C HIS A 3 -34.48 73.88 29.09
N GLN A 4 -34.79 73.70 27.80
CA GLN A 4 -35.31 74.58 26.71
C GLN A 4 -34.25 74.91 25.62
N THR A 5 -34.49 74.45 24.37
CA THR A 5 -34.60 75.13 23.02
C THR A 5 -33.94 76.51 22.76
N PRO A 6 -33.92 77.15 21.52
CA PRO A 6 -34.60 76.86 20.22
C PRO A 6 -33.85 77.17 18.87
N HIS A 7 -34.54 76.79 17.78
CA HIS A 7 -34.60 77.26 16.37
C HIS A 7 -34.09 78.64 15.89
N ARG A 8 -33.83 78.75 14.56
CA ARG A 8 -34.28 79.87 13.65
C ARG A 8 -34.10 79.57 12.12
N PRO A 9 -34.65 80.34 11.13
CA PRO A 9 -35.93 80.01 10.46
C PRO A 9 -36.01 80.13 8.90
N SER A 10 -37.13 79.62 8.34
CA SER A 10 -38.03 80.10 7.25
C SER A 10 -37.57 80.64 5.86
N VAL A 11 -38.09 79.95 4.82
CA VAL A 11 -38.94 80.41 3.67
C VAL A 11 -38.34 81.27 2.53
N GLY A 12 -38.52 80.78 1.29
CA GLY A 12 -38.56 81.61 0.07
C GLY A 12 -38.66 80.81 -1.25
N ARG A 13 -39.88 80.62 -1.79
CA ARG A 13 -40.17 80.07 -3.14
C ARG A 13 -40.08 81.16 -4.22
N ARG A 14 -39.74 80.74 -5.46
CA ARG A 14 -40.19 81.18 -6.84
C ARG A 14 -38.98 81.24 -7.78
N ARG A 15 -39.01 80.85 -9.07
CA ARG A 15 -40.05 80.50 -10.06
C ARG A 15 -39.37 79.83 -11.28
N ILE A 16 -40.10 78.97 -11.99
CA ILE A 16 -39.80 78.31 -13.27
C ILE A 16 -40.16 79.28 -14.45
N PRO A 17 -39.53 79.17 -15.63
CA PRO A 17 -40.21 78.63 -16.84
C PRO A 17 -39.32 77.65 -17.65
N SER A 18 -39.82 76.49 -18.13
CA SER A 18 -40.40 76.23 -19.47
C SER A 18 -39.38 76.38 -20.62
N ALA A 19 -39.14 75.49 -21.58
CA ALA A 19 -39.83 74.28 -22.04
C ALA A 19 -38.96 73.50 -23.07
N LEU A 20 -39.23 72.18 -23.17
CA LEU A 20 -39.27 71.32 -24.38
C LEU A 20 -38.01 71.10 -25.25
N ALA A 21 -37.52 69.85 -25.25
CA ALA A 21 -37.65 68.97 -26.42
C ALA A 21 -37.31 67.49 -26.07
N SER A 22 -38.33 66.65 -26.25
CA SER A 22 -38.38 65.20 -26.11
C SER A 22 -37.54 64.44 -27.12
N ALA A 23 -36.88 63.34 -26.72
CA ALA A 23 -36.95 62.03 -27.38
C ALA A 23 -36.13 60.96 -26.63
N LEU A 24 -36.75 59.80 -26.46
CA LEU A 24 -36.22 58.51 -25.97
C LEU A 24 -36.08 58.30 -24.44
N VAL A 25 -37.23 58.12 -23.79
CA VAL A 25 -37.40 57.19 -22.66
C VAL A 25 -38.57 56.27 -23.01
N ALA A 26 -38.27 55.04 -23.42
CA ALA A 26 -39.18 53.89 -23.40
C ALA A 26 -38.41 52.60 -23.76
N ALA A 27 -37.54 52.12 -22.86
CA ALA A 27 -37.23 50.69 -22.70
C ALA A 27 -36.36 50.51 -21.44
N LEU A 28 -36.66 49.44 -20.69
CA LEU A 28 -35.96 48.94 -19.49
C LEU A 28 -36.25 49.66 -18.15
N ALA A 29 -37.51 49.52 -17.72
CA ALA A 29 -37.79 49.26 -16.30
C ALA A 29 -37.79 47.73 -16.08
N LEU A 30 -37.22 47.29 -14.95
CA LEU A 30 -36.92 45.91 -14.51
C LEU A 30 -35.75 45.21 -15.21
N VAL A 31 -34.55 45.27 -14.63
CA VAL A 31 -33.73 44.12 -14.17
C VAL A 31 -32.56 44.73 -13.38
N GLY A 32 -32.67 44.66 -12.06
CA GLY A 32 -31.61 45.01 -11.11
C GLY A 32 -31.71 44.09 -9.91
N ALA A 33 -31.81 42.79 -10.18
CA ALA A 33 -31.69 41.77 -9.16
C ALA A 33 -30.20 41.65 -8.82
N PHE A 34 -29.88 41.79 -7.53
CA PHE A 34 -28.62 41.33 -6.97
C PHE A 34 -28.43 39.87 -7.40
N LEU A 35 -27.47 39.61 -8.29
CA LEU A 35 -26.94 38.27 -8.49
C LEU A 35 -26.02 37.98 -7.30
N THR A 36 -26.61 37.57 -6.18
CA THR A 36 -25.91 36.64 -5.30
C THR A 36 -25.64 35.39 -6.15
N PRO A 37 -24.40 34.88 -6.25
CA PRO A 37 -24.22 33.54 -6.81
C PRO A 37 -25.13 32.61 -6.00
N ALA A 38 -26.04 31.95 -6.69
CA ALA A 38 -26.83 30.91 -6.05
C ALA A 38 -25.81 29.89 -5.54
N VAL A 39 -25.80 29.68 -4.22
CA VAL A 39 -25.20 28.49 -3.63
C VAL A 39 -25.82 27.33 -4.40
N ASN A 40 -25.03 26.65 -5.23
CA ASN A 40 -25.53 25.51 -5.99
C ASN A 40 -26.03 24.50 -4.95
N ALA A 41 -27.36 24.36 -4.87
CA ALA A 41 -27.98 23.27 -4.16
C ALA A 41 -27.35 21.97 -4.66
N GLN A 42 -26.94 21.12 -3.72
CA GLN A 42 -26.35 19.80 -3.95
C GLN A 42 -26.94 19.14 -5.20
N ALA A 43 -26.10 18.89 -6.21
CA ALA A 43 -26.55 18.18 -7.39
C ALA A 43 -26.90 16.75 -6.94
N ALA A 44 -28.19 16.47 -6.78
CA ALA A 44 -28.66 15.12 -6.47
C ALA A 44 -28.14 14.14 -7.53
N ASP A 45 -27.84 12.90 -7.13
CA ASP A 45 -27.41 11.86 -8.05
C ASP A 45 -28.36 11.80 -9.27
N PRO A 46 -27.84 11.68 -10.51
CA PRO A 46 -28.67 11.59 -11.71
C PRO A 46 -29.48 10.30 -11.65
N ALA A 47 -30.70 10.29 -12.19
CA ALA A 47 -31.60 9.14 -12.07
C ALA A 47 -30.98 7.81 -12.55
N TYR A 48 -31.02 6.77 -11.71
CA TYR A 48 -30.45 5.44 -12.01
C TYR A 48 -31.33 4.26 -11.59
N LYS A 49 -30.90 3.04 -11.92
CA LYS A 49 -31.61 1.80 -11.59
C LYS A 49 -30.72 0.86 -10.79
N VAL A 50 -31.32 0.21 -9.80
CA VAL A 50 -30.71 -0.82 -8.96
C VAL A 50 -31.52 -2.11 -9.09
N LEU A 51 -30.83 -3.23 -9.31
CA LEU A 51 -31.43 -4.57 -9.29
C LEU A 51 -31.26 -5.13 -7.87
N VAL A 52 -32.34 -5.49 -7.20
CA VAL A 52 -32.30 -6.24 -5.93
C VAL A 52 -32.59 -7.71 -6.25
N PHE A 53 -31.60 -8.56 -6.02
CA PHE A 53 -31.69 -9.99 -6.18
C PHE A 53 -31.71 -10.66 -4.81
N SER A 54 -32.70 -11.53 -4.58
CA SER A 54 -32.93 -12.15 -3.26
C SER A 54 -33.31 -13.64 -3.32
N LYS A 55 -32.92 -14.31 -4.41
CA LYS A 55 -33.10 -15.76 -4.54
C LYS A 55 -32.33 -16.49 -3.45
N THR A 56 -32.92 -17.56 -2.92
CA THR A 56 -32.28 -18.45 -1.95
C THR A 56 -32.45 -19.89 -2.42
N ALA A 57 -31.38 -20.68 -2.31
CA ALA A 57 -31.35 -22.13 -2.43
C ALA A 57 -31.04 -22.80 -1.08
N GLY A 58 -30.69 -22.00 -0.06
CA GLY A 58 -30.50 -22.42 1.34
C GLY A 58 -31.54 -21.77 2.27
N PHE A 59 -31.08 -21.26 3.42
CA PHE A 59 -31.96 -20.63 4.41
C PHE A 59 -32.61 -19.35 3.87
N ARG A 60 -33.92 -19.19 4.12
CA ARG A 60 -34.71 -18.04 3.69
C ARG A 60 -34.92 -17.10 4.87
N HIS A 61 -34.38 -15.88 4.77
CA HIS A 61 -34.48 -14.87 5.83
C HIS A 61 -35.83 -14.14 5.79
N ASP A 62 -36.49 -14.00 6.94
CA ASP A 62 -37.76 -13.26 7.09
C ASP A 62 -37.61 -11.75 6.85
N SER A 63 -36.37 -11.24 6.86
CA SER A 63 -36.07 -9.83 6.65
C SER A 63 -36.06 -9.39 5.19
N ILE A 64 -36.03 -10.30 4.21
CA ILE A 64 -35.95 -9.94 2.78
C ILE A 64 -37.11 -9.02 2.33
N PRO A 65 -38.40 -9.24 2.71
CA PRO A 65 -39.46 -8.30 2.37
C PRO A 65 -39.24 -6.90 2.96
N ALA A 66 -38.81 -6.81 4.23
CA ALA A 66 -38.52 -5.54 4.89
C ALA A 66 -37.33 -4.83 4.23
N GLY A 67 -36.26 -5.56 3.89
CA GLY A 67 -35.09 -5.02 3.21
C GLY A 67 -35.38 -4.56 1.78
N THR A 68 -36.18 -5.32 1.03
CA THR A 68 -36.61 -4.92 -0.31
C THR A 68 -37.42 -3.63 -0.25
N GLN A 69 -38.36 -3.52 0.69
CA GLN A 69 -39.16 -2.31 0.85
C GLN A 69 -38.29 -1.12 1.29
N ALA A 70 -37.37 -1.32 2.24
CA ALA A 70 -36.47 -0.26 2.67
C ALA A 70 -35.60 0.27 1.52
N ILE A 71 -35.04 -0.60 0.68
CA ILE A 71 -34.24 -0.17 -0.49
C ILE A 71 -35.11 0.56 -1.51
N ARG A 72 -36.37 0.17 -1.70
CA ARG A 72 -37.33 0.91 -2.55
C ARG A 72 -37.60 2.31 -2.01
N ASP A 73 -37.86 2.45 -0.72
CA ASP A 73 -38.11 3.74 -0.07
C ASP A 73 -36.87 4.65 -0.16
N ILE A 74 -35.69 4.08 0.08
CA ILE A 74 -34.41 4.80 -0.08
C ILE A 74 -34.27 5.27 -1.53
N GLY A 75 -34.57 4.42 -2.51
CA GLY A 75 -34.52 4.78 -3.92
C GLY A 75 -35.47 5.92 -4.30
N ALA A 76 -36.72 5.83 -3.84
CA ALA A 76 -37.73 6.87 -4.06
C ALA A 76 -37.30 8.24 -3.49
N ALA A 77 -36.52 8.25 -2.41
CA ALA A 77 -36.00 9.48 -1.80
C ALA A 77 -34.67 9.98 -2.41
N ASN A 78 -33.96 9.16 -3.21
CA ASN A 78 -32.58 9.44 -3.65
C ASN A 78 -32.37 9.19 -5.16
N ASN A 79 -33.38 9.45 -5.99
CA ASN A 79 -33.29 9.38 -7.45
C ASN A 79 -32.85 8.03 -8.04
N PHE A 80 -33.21 6.90 -7.42
CA PHE A 80 -33.05 5.61 -8.07
C PHE A 80 -34.28 4.71 -7.97
N THR A 81 -34.48 3.92 -9.01
CA THR A 81 -35.58 2.94 -9.06
C THR A 81 -35.06 1.55 -8.79
N VAL A 82 -35.89 0.74 -8.15
CA VAL A 82 -35.53 -0.62 -7.73
C VAL A 82 -36.37 -1.63 -8.48
N THR A 83 -35.71 -2.54 -9.19
CA THR A 83 -36.31 -3.76 -9.70
C THR A 83 -35.92 -4.88 -8.74
N ALA A 84 -36.88 -5.52 -8.07
CA ALA A 84 -36.59 -6.66 -7.21
C ALA A 84 -37.00 -7.96 -7.92
N THR A 85 -36.16 -8.98 -7.83
CA THR A 85 -36.42 -10.30 -8.43
C THR A 85 -35.75 -11.41 -7.62
N GLU A 86 -36.31 -12.60 -7.73
CA GLU A 86 -35.70 -13.86 -7.27
C GLU A 86 -35.38 -14.78 -8.48
N ASP A 87 -35.61 -14.29 -9.71
CA ASP A 87 -35.37 -15.05 -10.94
C ASP A 87 -33.94 -14.83 -11.46
N GLY A 88 -33.13 -15.89 -11.43
CA GLY A 88 -31.76 -15.89 -11.97
C GLY A 88 -31.69 -15.60 -13.47
N ALA A 89 -32.78 -15.80 -14.23
CA ALA A 89 -32.84 -15.44 -15.65
C ALA A 89 -32.67 -13.94 -15.92
N ALA A 90 -32.75 -13.09 -14.88
CA ALA A 90 -32.42 -11.67 -14.96
C ALA A 90 -30.93 -11.40 -15.26
N PHE A 91 -30.03 -12.36 -15.01
CA PHE A 91 -28.58 -12.21 -15.23
C PHE A 91 -28.21 -12.47 -16.69
N THR A 92 -28.60 -11.54 -17.55
CA THR A 92 -28.17 -11.46 -18.96
C THR A 92 -27.42 -10.15 -19.19
N PRO A 93 -26.45 -10.10 -20.13
CA PRO A 93 -25.70 -8.87 -20.41
C PRO A 93 -26.61 -7.68 -20.74
N ALA A 94 -27.64 -7.91 -21.56
CA ALA A 94 -28.58 -6.87 -21.97
C ALA A 94 -29.41 -6.32 -20.80
N ASN A 95 -29.84 -7.18 -19.86
CA ASN A 95 -30.59 -6.73 -18.70
C ASN A 95 -29.70 -6.02 -17.68
N LEU A 96 -28.53 -6.58 -17.35
CA LEU A 96 -27.61 -5.97 -16.37
C LEU A 96 -27.06 -4.62 -16.81
N ALA A 97 -26.87 -4.39 -18.13
CA ALA A 97 -26.49 -3.09 -18.67
C ALA A 97 -27.47 -1.95 -18.31
N GLY A 98 -28.71 -2.27 -17.94
CA GLY A 98 -29.71 -1.30 -17.48
C GLY A 98 -29.55 -0.84 -16.03
N PHE A 99 -28.66 -1.45 -15.24
CA PHE A 99 -28.52 -1.21 -13.81
C PHE A 99 -27.12 -0.70 -13.46
N LYS A 100 -27.05 0.27 -12.54
CA LYS A 100 -25.77 0.78 -12.00
C LYS A 100 -25.21 -0.09 -10.89
N ALA A 101 -26.08 -0.78 -10.16
CA ALA A 101 -25.67 -1.73 -9.13
C ALA A 101 -26.65 -2.92 -9.06
N VAL A 102 -26.11 -4.07 -8.67
CA VAL A 102 -26.86 -5.28 -8.31
C VAL A 102 -26.64 -5.53 -6.82
N VAL A 103 -27.74 -5.54 -6.07
CA VAL A 103 -27.77 -5.82 -4.63
C VAL A 103 -28.17 -7.28 -4.41
N PHE A 104 -27.33 -8.05 -3.73
CA PHE A 104 -27.63 -9.38 -3.25
C PHE A 104 -28.15 -9.25 -1.82
N LEU A 105 -29.48 -9.29 -1.68
CA LEU A 105 -30.16 -9.11 -0.40
C LEU A 105 -30.42 -10.47 0.24
N SER A 106 -29.53 -10.88 1.16
CA SER A 106 -29.65 -12.14 1.93
C SER A 106 -29.91 -13.37 1.06
N THR A 107 -29.22 -13.47 -0.08
CA THR A 107 -29.16 -14.70 -0.89
C THR A 107 -28.48 -15.81 -0.10
N THR A 108 -28.76 -17.08 -0.40
CA THR A 108 -28.11 -18.22 0.23
C THR A 108 -28.02 -19.41 -0.73
N GLY A 109 -26.95 -20.20 -0.63
CA GLY A 109 -26.72 -21.38 -1.48
C GLY A 109 -26.29 -21.05 -2.92
N ASP A 110 -26.47 -22.00 -3.83
CA ASP A 110 -26.17 -21.86 -5.27
C ASP A 110 -27.41 -21.30 -6.01
N VAL A 111 -27.32 -20.05 -6.45
CA VAL A 111 -28.47 -19.27 -6.94
C VAL A 111 -28.33 -18.91 -8.42
N LEU A 112 -27.12 -18.95 -8.97
CA LEU A 112 -26.77 -18.66 -10.37
C LEU A 112 -26.12 -19.87 -11.05
N ASN A 113 -26.55 -20.19 -12.27
CA ASN A 113 -25.80 -21.16 -13.09
C ASN A 113 -24.52 -20.54 -13.69
N ALA A 114 -23.65 -21.38 -14.27
CA ALA A 114 -22.36 -20.96 -14.84
C ALA A 114 -22.43 -19.78 -15.84
N THR A 115 -23.47 -19.71 -16.67
CA THR A 115 -23.66 -18.58 -17.61
C THR A 115 -24.00 -17.29 -16.87
N GLN A 116 -24.83 -17.39 -15.83
CA GLN A 116 -25.24 -16.25 -15.00
C GLN A 116 -24.10 -15.76 -14.12
N GLN A 117 -23.30 -16.67 -13.54
CA GLN A 117 -22.06 -16.36 -12.82
C GLN A 117 -21.09 -15.58 -13.71
N SER A 118 -20.81 -16.09 -14.92
CA SER A 118 -19.94 -15.42 -15.90
C SER A 118 -20.48 -14.04 -16.30
N THR A 119 -21.80 -13.90 -16.39
CA THR A 119 -22.46 -12.62 -16.72
C THR A 119 -22.32 -11.61 -15.58
N LEU A 120 -22.48 -12.02 -14.32
CA LEU A 120 -22.27 -11.16 -13.16
C LEU A 120 -20.80 -10.72 -13.08
N GLN A 121 -19.86 -11.65 -13.24
CA GLN A 121 -18.43 -11.34 -13.25
C GLN A 121 -18.09 -10.28 -14.30
N ALA A 122 -18.49 -10.51 -15.56
CA ALA A 122 -18.24 -9.58 -16.65
C ALA A 122 -18.92 -8.22 -16.44
N TYR A 123 -20.10 -8.20 -15.83
CA TYR A 123 -20.79 -6.95 -15.48
C TYR A 123 -19.99 -6.14 -14.47
N VAL A 124 -19.52 -6.75 -13.37
CA VAL A 124 -18.75 -6.04 -12.34
C VAL A 124 -17.39 -5.64 -12.91
N ASP A 125 -16.65 -6.57 -13.53
CA ASP A 125 -15.32 -6.27 -14.09
C ASP A 125 -15.37 -5.18 -15.18
N GLY A 126 -16.50 -5.08 -15.90
CA GLY A 126 -16.79 -4.05 -16.90
C GLY A 126 -17.25 -2.71 -16.34
N GLY A 127 -17.26 -2.53 -15.01
CA GLY A 127 -17.60 -1.26 -14.36
C GLY A 127 -18.95 -1.23 -13.65
N GLY A 128 -19.66 -2.36 -13.56
CA GLY A 128 -20.88 -2.52 -12.75
C GLY A 128 -20.62 -2.53 -11.25
N GLY A 129 -21.66 -2.29 -10.46
CA GLY A 129 -21.61 -2.31 -8.99
C GLY A 129 -22.20 -3.59 -8.39
N TYR A 130 -21.54 -4.15 -7.39
CA TYR A 130 -22.06 -5.24 -6.55
C TYR A 130 -22.23 -4.77 -5.10
N PHE A 131 -23.35 -5.14 -4.48
CA PHE A 131 -23.58 -4.94 -3.06
C PHE A 131 -24.18 -6.19 -2.40
N GLY A 132 -23.40 -6.91 -1.60
CA GLY A 132 -23.89 -8.01 -0.76
C GLY A 132 -24.38 -7.55 0.62
N ILE A 133 -25.55 -8.03 1.06
CA ILE A 133 -26.13 -7.75 2.37
C ILE A 133 -26.35 -9.06 3.13
N HIS A 134 -25.86 -9.11 4.36
CA HIS A 134 -25.98 -10.19 5.33
C HIS A 134 -25.56 -11.55 4.76
N ALA A 135 -26.54 -12.38 4.42
CA ALA A 135 -26.34 -13.75 3.96
C ALA A 135 -25.75 -13.86 2.56
N ALA A 136 -25.53 -12.76 1.84
CA ALA A 136 -24.78 -12.80 0.58
C ALA A 136 -23.42 -13.52 0.71
N ALA A 137 -22.77 -13.52 1.88
CA ALA A 137 -21.55 -14.31 2.11
C ALA A 137 -21.78 -15.84 2.21
N ASP A 138 -23.02 -16.29 2.36
CA ASP A 138 -23.49 -17.70 2.35
C ASP A 138 -23.99 -18.12 0.95
N THR A 139 -23.38 -17.61 -0.12
CA THR A 139 -23.81 -17.82 -1.51
C THR A 139 -22.63 -18.29 -2.39
N GLU A 140 -22.91 -19.14 -3.39
CA GLU A 140 -21.98 -19.54 -4.48
C GLU A 140 -20.63 -20.16 -4.01
N TYR A 141 -20.65 -21.09 -3.04
CA TYR A 141 -19.41 -21.68 -2.49
C TYR A 141 -18.52 -22.46 -3.47
N ASP A 142 -19.08 -22.92 -4.59
CA ASP A 142 -18.33 -23.65 -5.62
C ASP A 142 -17.75 -22.71 -6.70
N TRP A 143 -17.92 -21.40 -6.53
CA TRP A 143 -17.45 -20.37 -7.46
C TRP A 143 -16.43 -19.43 -6.78
N PRO A 144 -15.11 -19.71 -6.85
CA PRO A 144 -14.08 -18.94 -6.14
C PRO A 144 -14.04 -17.44 -6.46
N GLN A 145 -14.44 -17.05 -7.67
CA GLN A 145 -14.51 -15.64 -8.03
C GLN A 145 -15.64 -14.92 -7.26
N TYR A 146 -16.66 -15.63 -6.78
CA TYR A 146 -17.62 -15.06 -5.86
C TYR A 146 -17.02 -14.76 -4.49
N GLU A 147 -16.12 -15.61 -3.96
CA GLU A 147 -15.38 -15.29 -2.72
C GLU A 147 -14.60 -13.99 -2.90
N GLN A 148 -13.93 -13.82 -4.04
CA GLN A 148 -13.21 -12.59 -4.35
C GLN A 148 -14.16 -11.40 -4.45
N LEU A 149 -15.34 -11.57 -5.05
CA LEU A 149 -16.35 -10.54 -5.20
C LEU A 149 -16.94 -10.11 -3.85
N VAL A 150 -17.31 -11.06 -2.98
CA VAL A 150 -17.93 -10.76 -1.68
C VAL A 150 -16.89 -10.41 -0.61
N GLY A 151 -15.64 -10.86 -0.78
CA GLY A 151 -14.47 -10.58 0.06
C GLY A 151 -14.15 -11.70 1.07
N ALA A 152 -15.17 -12.35 1.64
CA ALA A 152 -15.01 -13.53 2.48
C ALA A 152 -16.32 -14.32 2.58
N TRP A 153 -16.21 -15.65 2.61
CA TRP A 153 -17.35 -16.54 2.76
C TRP A 153 -17.79 -16.75 4.21
N PHE A 154 -19.08 -16.96 4.40
CA PHE A 154 -19.68 -17.33 5.69
C PHE A 154 -19.13 -18.67 6.21
N LYS A 155 -18.93 -18.74 7.53
CA LYS A 155 -18.51 -19.94 8.27
C LYS A 155 -19.55 -20.38 9.30
N SER A 156 -19.94 -19.47 10.20
CA SER A 156 -20.84 -19.73 11.32
C SER A 156 -21.40 -18.41 11.87
N HIS A 157 -22.39 -18.47 12.75
CA HIS A 157 -22.86 -17.31 13.52
C HIS A 157 -23.35 -17.77 14.91
N PRO A 158 -23.30 -16.92 15.94
CA PRO A 158 -23.97 -17.18 17.21
C PRO A 158 -25.47 -16.80 17.12
N ALA A 159 -26.16 -16.87 18.26
CA ALA A 159 -27.52 -16.33 18.35
C ALA A 159 -27.53 -14.80 18.16
N ILE A 160 -28.66 -14.29 17.66
CA ILE A 160 -28.95 -12.85 17.59
C ILE A 160 -28.75 -12.22 18.97
N GLN A 161 -27.89 -11.21 19.05
CA GLN A 161 -27.54 -10.57 20.32
C GLN A 161 -26.98 -9.15 20.06
N PRO A 162 -26.95 -8.25 21.06
CA PRO A 162 -26.28 -6.97 20.93
C PRO A 162 -24.76 -7.15 20.79
N ALA A 163 -24.12 -6.32 19.96
CA ALA A 163 -22.67 -6.16 19.89
C ALA A 163 -22.32 -4.69 19.62
N THR A 164 -21.07 -4.32 19.91
CA THR A 164 -20.51 -3.01 19.58
C THR A 164 -19.65 -3.14 18.32
N LEU A 165 -19.96 -2.32 17.31
CA LEU A 165 -19.15 -2.15 16.12
C LEU A 165 -18.21 -0.97 16.32
N LYS A 166 -16.97 -1.11 15.85
CA LYS A 166 -15.99 -0.03 15.68
C LYS A 166 -16.08 0.48 14.25
N THR A 167 -16.28 1.78 14.08
CA THR A 167 -16.30 2.42 12.75
C THR A 167 -14.87 2.85 12.41
N GLU A 168 -14.18 2.05 11.59
CA GLU A 168 -12.76 2.25 11.25
C GLU A 168 -12.56 3.31 10.17
N ASP A 169 -13.43 3.33 9.16
CA ASP A 169 -13.46 4.36 8.14
C ASP A 169 -14.76 5.15 8.28
N ARG A 170 -14.62 6.45 8.54
CA ARG A 170 -15.75 7.37 8.63
C ARG A 170 -15.83 8.32 7.41
N ALA A 171 -14.92 8.27 6.45
CA ALA A 171 -15.06 9.04 5.22
C ALA A 171 -16.07 8.42 4.26
N HIS A 172 -16.17 7.09 4.24
CA HIS A 172 -17.08 6.40 3.33
C HIS A 172 -18.55 6.81 3.57
N ALA A 173 -19.30 7.10 2.50
CA ALA A 173 -20.70 7.56 2.59
C ALA A 173 -21.62 6.62 3.41
N ALA A 174 -21.29 5.32 3.44
CA ALA A 174 -22.01 4.30 4.20
C ALA A 174 -21.78 4.36 5.73
N THR A 175 -20.74 5.04 6.20
CA THR A 175 -20.35 5.06 7.61
C THR A 175 -20.12 6.48 8.15
N ALA A 176 -20.21 7.50 7.30
CA ALA A 176 -19.89 8.88 7.66
C ALA A 176 -20.78 9.50 8.74
N HIS A 177 -22.03 9.05 8.85
CA HIS A 177 -23.02 9.46 9.86
C HIS A 177 -22.84 8.74 11.21
N LEU A 178 -22.04 7.68 11.27
CA LEU A 178 -21.82 6.90 12.48
C LEU A 178 -20.76 7.55 13.37
N GLY A 179 -20.90 7.38 14.67
CA GLY A 179 -19.85 7.69 15.66
C GLY A 179 -18.67 6.72 15.56
N GLN A 180 -17.66 6.90 16.42
CA GLN A 180 -16.53 5.97 16.51
C GLN A 180 -16.96 4.53 16.86
N THR A 181 -18.06 4.39 17.59
CA THR A 181 -18.69 3.10 17.90
C THR A 181 -20.19 3.15 17.61
N TRP A 182 -20.74 2.01 17.24
CA TRP A 182 -22.18 1.83 17.05
C TRP A 182 -22.62 0.50 17.67
N SER A 183 -23.48 0.55 18.67
CA SER A 183 -24.04 -0.65 19.31
C SER A 183 -25.41 -0.96 18.75
N ARG A 184 -25.63 -2.20 18.33
CA ARG A 184 -26.92 -2.66 17.82
C ARG A 184 -27.08 -4.17 18.03
N THR A 185 -28.29 -4.67 17.81
CA THR A 185 -28.61 -6.11 17.81
C THR A 185 -28.72 -6.61 16.38
N ASP A 186 -28.05 -7.72 16.07
CA ASP A 186 -28.12 -8.42 14.79
C ASP A 186 -27.61 -9.87 14.96
N GLU A 187 -27.55 -10.64 13.86
CA GLU A 187 -26.83 -11.92 13.80
C GLU A 187 -25.40 -11.71 13.26
N TRP A 188 -24.39 -12.13 14.01
CA TRP A 188 -22.97 -11.80 13.73
C TRP A 188 -22.26 -12.91 12.98
N TYR A 189 -21.97 -12.71 11.70
CA TYR A 189 -21.30 -13.72 10.88
C TYR A 189 -19.81 -13.82 11.20
N ASN A 190 -19.35 -15.05 11.45
CA ASN A 190 -17.96 -15.44 11.32
C ASN A 190 -17.67 -15.84 9.88
N TYR A 191 -16.46 -15.56 9.42
CA TYR A 191 -16.03 -15.81 8.04
C TYR A 191 -14.98 -16.93 7.98
N ARG A 192 -14.87 -17.59 6.83
CA ARG A 192 -13.87 -18.64 6.59
C ARG A 192 -12.45 -18.08 6.53
N THR A 193 -12.34 -16.84 6.05
CA THR A 193 -11.10 -16.08 5.90
C THR A 193 -11.30 -14.67 6.45
N ASN A 194 -10.23 -14.04 6.95
CA ASN A 194 -10.28 -12.63 7.32
C ASN A 194 -10.03 -11.77 6.06
N PRO A 195 -10.98 -10.91 5.64
CA PRO A 195 -10.88 -10.19 4.38
C PRO A 195 -9.91 -9.00 4.42
N ARG A 196 -9.45 -8.54 5.60
CA ARG A 196 -8.74 -7.25 5.79
C ARG A 196 -7.54 -7.04 4.87
N ALA A 197 -6.82 -8.10 4.51
CA ALA A 197 -5.66 -8.00 3.63
C ALA A 197 -6.02 -7.56 2.19
N ASN A 198 -7.26 -7.80 1.76
CA ASN A 198 -7.70 -7.62 0.38
C ASN A 198 -8.78 -6.53 0.23
N VAL A 199 -9.36 -6.06 1.33
CA VAL A 199 -10.49 -5.10 1.30
C VAL A 199 -10.22 -3.87 2.17
N ARG A 200 -10.92 -2.78 1.89
CA ARG A 200 -11.05 -1.66 2.81
C ARG A 200 -12.12 -1.97 3.85
N VAL A 201 -11.69 -2.24 5.08
CA VAL A 201 -12.60 -2.44 6.22
C VAL A 201 -13.18 -1.09 6.64
N LEU A 202 -14.52 -1.01 6.72
CA LEU A 202 -15.25 0.17 7.16
C LEU A 202 -15.74 0.02 8.60
N GLN A 203 -16.15 -1.20 8.98
CA GLN A 203 -16.55 -1.53 10.35
C GLN A 203 -16.06 -2.92 10.75
N SER A 204 -15.73 -3.06 12.03
CA SER A 204 -15.40 -4.33 12.67
C SER A 204 -16.19 -4.55 13.95
N LEU A 205 -16.43 -5.79 14.30
CA LEU A 205 -17.04 -6.17 15.57
C LEU A 205 -16.01 -6.14 16.71
N ASP A 206 -16.42 -5.63 17.86
CA ASP A 206 -15.69 -5.83 19.11
C ASP A 206 -16.07 -7.18 19.72
N GLU A 207 -15.26 -8.21 19.51
CA GLU A 207 -15.48 -9.55 20.06
C GLU A 207 -15.50 -9.58 21.61
N GLY A 208 -15.01 -8.54 22.29
CA GLY A 208 -15.16 -8.40 23.74
C GLY A 208 -16.56 -7.98 24.19
N SER A 209 -17.42 -7.56 23.26
CA SER A 209 -18.77 -7.03 23.55
C SER A 209 -19.90 -8.04 23.39
N TYR A 210 -19.63 -9.22 22.83
CA TYR A 210 -20.61 -10.27 22.57
C TYR A 210 -19.97 -11.66 22.67
N SER A 211 -20.77 -12.73 22.55
CA SER A 211 -20.28 -14.12 22.60
C SER A 211 -20.38 -14.83 21.25
N GLY A 212 -19.37 -15.65 20.92
CA GLY A 212 -19.35 -16.49 19.72
C GLY A 212 -18.61 -15.92 18.50
N GLY A 213 -17.79 -14.88 18.69
CA GLY A 213 -16.81 -14.46 17.69
C GLY A 213 -15.68 -15.46 17.53
N GLU A 214 -15.33 -15.80 16.29
CA GLU A 214 -14.29 -16.78 15.94
C GLU A 214 -13.20 -16.19 15.03
N MET A 215 -13.12 -14.86 14.91
CA MET A 215 -12.20 -14.16 14.00
C MET A 215 -10.88 -13.73 14.67
N SER A 216 -10.63 -14.20 15.89
CA SER A 216 -9.37 -13.98 16.63
C SER A 216 -9.09 -12.49 16.92
N GLY A 217 -10.14 -11.74 17.29
CA GLY A 217 -10.07 -10.33 17.69
C GLY A 217 -10.13 -9.31 16.56
N ASP A 218 -9.75 -9.67 15.34
CA ASP A 218 -9.94 -8.83 14.15
C ASP A 218 -11.12 -9.33 13.33
N HIS A 219 -12.28 -8.70 13.51
CA HIS A 219 -13.56 -9.16 12.96
C HIS A 219 -14.19 -8.12 12.03
N PRO A 220 -13.69 -7.94 10.79
CA PRO A 220 -14.36 -7.10 9.80
C PRO A 220 -15.80 -7.56 9.55
N ILE A 221 -16.74 -6.62 9.48
CA ILE A 221 -18.17 -6.92 9.25
C ILE A 221 -18.78 -6.05 8.14
N THR A 222 -18.13 -4.98 7.72
CA THR A 222 -18.54 -4.16 6.57
C THR A 222 -17.31 -3.65 5.86
N TRP A 223 -17.24 -3.83 4.54
CA TRP A 223 -16.08 -3.50 3.73
C TRP A 223 -16.42 -3.18 2.27
N CYS A 224 -15.45 -2.59 1.57
CA CYS A 224 -15.51 -2.35 0.13
C CYS A 224 -14.18 -2.68 -0.54
N HIS A 225 -14.21 -2.96 -1.84
CA HIS A 225 -13.02 -3.04 -2.69
C HIS A 225 -13.35 -2.83 -4.17
N ALA A 226 -12.32 -2.52 -4.97
CA ALA A 226 -12.44 -2.54 -6.42
C ALA A 226 -12.47 -3.99 -6.94
N GLN A 227 -13.22 -4.23 -8.01
CA GLN A 227 -13.31 -5.52 -8.69
C GLN A 227 -13.27 -5.26 -10.21
N GLY A 228 -12.15 -5.59 -10.85
CA GLY A 228 -11.88 -5.15 -12.23
C GLY A 228 -12.00 -3.63 -12.34
N SER A 229 -12.86 -3.13 -13.24
CA SER A 229 -13.21 -1.70 -13.34
C SER A 229 -14.44 -1.31 -12.49
N GLY A 230 -15.06 -2.28 -11.82
CA GLY A 230 -16.25 -2.13 -10.99
C GLY A 230 -15.94 -1.97 -9.50
N ARG A 231 -17.01 -2.07 -8.70
CA ARG A 231 -16.99 -1.82 -7.25
C ARG A 231 -17.76 -2.91 -6.54
N SER A 232 -17.19 -3.40 -5.44
CA SER A 232 -17.83 -4.32 -4.52
C SER A 232 -17.99 -3.67 -3.15
N PHE A 233 -19.18 -3.80 -2.59
CA PHE A 233 -19.49 -3.44 -1.21
C PHE A 233 -20.16 -4.62 -0.53
N TYR A 234 -19.82 -4.86 0.73
CA TYR A 234 -20.46 -5.89 1.53
C TYR A 234 -20.69 -5.41 2.97
N THR A 235 -21.84 -5.80 3.54
CA THR A 235 -22.11 -5.70 4.97
C THR A 235 -22.70 -7.01 5.48
N GLY A 236 -22.15 -7.55 6.57
CA GLY A 236 -22.70 -8.71 7.26
C GLY A 236 -23.95 -8.41 8.10
N LEU A 237 -24.36 -7.14 8.15
CA LEU A 237 -25.52 -6.65 8.88
C LEU A 237 -26.81 -6.85 8.09
N GLY A 238 -27.95 -6.84 8.79
CA GLY A 238 -29.27 -6.87 8.17
C GLY A 238 -29.99 -8.22 8.26
N HIS A 239 -29.65 -9.07 9.24
CA HIS A 239 -30.38 -10.32 9.49
C HIS A 239 -31.82 -10.04 9.89
N THR A 240 -32.02 -9.15 10.88
CA THR A 240 -33.33 -8.88 11.47
C THR A 240 -34.18 -7.95 10.60
N ALA A 241 -35.51 -8.07 10.66
CA ALA A 241 -36.40 -7.16 9.95
C ALA A 241 -36.34 -5.74 10.54
N GLU A 242 -36.15 -5.64 11.86
CA GLU A 242 -36.01 -4.41 12.64
C GLU A 242 -34.83 -3.55 12.16
N SER A 243 -33.74 -4.19 11.72
CA SER A 243 -32.59 -3.51 11.09
C SER A 243 -33.03 -2.51 10.03
N TYR A 244 -34.01 -2.86 9.20
CA TYR A 244 -34.43 -2.03 8.07
C TYR A 244 -35.34 -0.86 8.47
N ALA A 245 -35.75 -0.77 9.73
CA ALA A 245 -36.40 0.40 10.32
C ALA A 245 -35.40 1.35 11.00
N ASP A 246 -34.18 0.91 11.31
CA ASP A 246 -33.14 1.73 11.92
C ASP A 246 -32.63 2.80 10.94
N PRO A 247 -32.78 4.10 11.24
CA PRO A 247 -32.27 5.17 10.38
C PRO A 247 -30.77 5.07 10.08
N ALA A 248 -29.95 4.67 11.06
CA ALA A 248 -28.51 4.56 10.88
C ALA A 248 -28.15 3.42 9.91
N PHE A 249 -28.87 2.29 9.97
CA PHE A 249 -28.67 1.21 9.01
C PHE A 249 -29.16 1.58 7.60
N ARG A 250 -30.30 2.29 7.49
CA ARG A 250 -30.80 2.77 6.20
C ARG A 250 -29.82 3.75 5.53
N SER A 251 -29.17 4.62 6.30
CA SER A 251 -28.10 5.50 5.79
C SER A 251 -26.86 4.70 5.33
N LEU A 252 -26.51 3.61 6.02
CA LEU A 252 -25.45 2.69 5.58
C LEU A 252 -25.80 2.04 4.24
N LEU A 253 -27.03 1.54 4.09
CA LEU A 253 -27.51 0.96 2.83
C LEU A 253 -27.46 1.98 1.68
N LEU A 254 -27.90 3.22 1.91
CA LEU A 254 -27.83 4.29 0.92
C LEU A 254 -26.38 4.56 0.49
N GLY A 255 -25.46 4.72 1.45
CA GLY A 255 -24.06 4.97 1.12
C GLY A 255 -23.38 3.80 0.38
N GLY A 256 -23.71 2.56 0.75
CA GLY A 256 -23.23 1.37 0.04
C GLY A 256 -23.75 1.27 -1.40
N ILE A 257 -25.04 1.58 -1.62
CA ILE A 257 -25.65 1.62 -2.95
C ILE A 257 -25.01 2.73 -3.81
N ARG A 258 -24.85 3.94 -3.26
CA ARG A 258 -24.22 5.07 -3.97
C ARG A 258 -22.78 4.75 -4.36
N TYR A 259 -22.01 4.11 -3.48
CA TYR A 259 -20.66 3.65 -3.81
C TYR A 259 -20.67 2.60 -4.93
N ALA A 260 -21.45 1.53 -4.79
CA ALA A 260 -21.52 0.47 -5.81
C ALA A 260 -21.94 1.05 -7.19
N ALA A 261 -22.90 1.98 -7.20
CA ALA A 261 -23.38 2.68 -8.39
C ALA A 261 -22.38 3.71 -8.97
N GLY A 262 -21.32 4.07 -8.23
CA GLY A 262 -20.27 5.00 -8.65
C GLY A 262 -20.56 6.48 -8.39
N PHE A 263 -21.56 6.80 -7.56
CA PHE A 263 -21.97 8.17 -7.22
C PHE A 263 -21.37 8.70 -5.92
N ALA A 264 -20.92 7.81 -5.02
CA ALA A 264 -20.08 8.17 -3.89
C ALA A 264 -18.65 7.66 -4.12
N LYS A 265 -17.66 8.55 -4.03
CA LYS A 265 -16.25 8.24 -4.25
C LYS A 265 -15.57 7.91 -2.93
N ALA A 266 -14.75 6.88 -2.91
CA ALA A 266 -14.02 6.44 -1.72
C ALA A 266 -12.79 5.63 -2.08
N ASP A 267 -11.74 5.76 -1.26
CA ASP A 267 -10.57 4.88 -1.33
C ASP A 267 -10.88 3.51 -0.73
N CYS A 268 -11.30 2.57 -1.57
CA CYS A 268 -11.58 1.19 -1.17
C CYS A 268 -10.40 0.23 -1.41
N ARG A 269 -9.15 0.74 -1.50
CA ARG A 269 -7.96 -0.11 -1.51
C ARG A 269 -7.72 -0.65 -0.09
N ALA A 270 -7.24 -1.89 0.01
CA ALA A 270 -6.81 -2.45 1.29
C ALA A 270 -5.75 -1.56 1.95
N GLU A 271 -5.87 -1.36 3.27
CA GLU A 271 -4.99 -0.45 4.02
C GLU A 271 -4.23 -1.20 5.11
N SER A 272 -2.91 -1.04 5.12
CA SER A 272 -2.03 -1.62 6.12
C SER A 272 -0.79 -0.77 6.40
N GLY A 273 -0.34 -0.80 7.65
CA GLY A 273 0.89 -0.14 8.10
C GLY A 273 0.76 1.36 8.37
N TYR A 274 -0.45 1.90 8.53
CA TYR A 274 -0.67 3.28 8.94
C TYR A 274 -0.73 3.39 10.46
N THR A 275 -0.11 4.45 10.99
CA THR A 275 -0.17 4.84 12.41
C THR A 275 -1.09 6.06 12.53
N PRO A 276 -2.11 6.02 13.41
CA PRO A 276 -2.93 7.21 13.69
C PRO A 276 -2.09 8.34 14.29
N LEU A 277 -2.20 9.53 13.72
CA LEU A 277 -1.67 10.78 14.30
C LEU A 277 -2.76 11.57 15.02
N TYR A 278 -4.00 11.42 14.58
CA TYR A 278 -5.16 12.00 15.22
C TYR A 278 -6.34 11.01 15.24
N ASN A 279 -6.76 10.66 16.45
CA ASN A 279 -7.90 9.78 16.74
C ASN A 279 -8.91 10.42 17.73
N GLY A 280 -8.86 11.74 17.86
CA GLY A 280 -9.59 12.53 18.86
C GLY A 280 -8.69 13.12 19.95
N SER A 281 -7.48 12.60 20.14
CA SER A 281 -6.45 13.26 20.96
C SER A 281 -5.66 14.30 20.16
N THR A 282 -5.43 15.47 20.75
CA THR A 282 -4.55 16.51 20.21
C THR A 282 -3.11 16.42 20.74
N THR A 283 -2.78 15.36 21.48
CA THR A 283 -1.40 15.11 21.92
C THR A 283 -0.44 15.13 20.74
N GLY A 284 0.64 15.91 20.86
CA GLY A 284 1.65 16.06 19.81
C GLY A 284 1.31 17.09 18.72
N TRP A 285 0.12 17.68 18.75
CA TRP A 285 -0.29 18.75 17.84
C TRP A 285 -0.10 20.14 18.47
N SER A 286 0.19 21.13 17.63
CA SER A 286 0.35 22.53 18.02
C SER A 286 -0.45 23.45 17.10
N GLN A 287 -0.95 24.56 17.64
CA GLN A 287 -1.65 25.59 16.89
C GLN A 287 -0.75 26.82 16.69
N ALA A 288 -0.65 27.28 15.46
CA ALA A 288 -0.05 28.56 15.07
C ALA A 288 -1.13 29.51 14.54
N GLY A 289 -1.00 30.81 14.83
CA GLY A 289 -1.93 31.85 14.39
C GLY A 289 -3.24 31.96 15.20
N PRO A 290 -4.08 32.97 14.92
CA PRO A 290 -5.34 33.23 15.62
C PRO A 290 -6.48 32.24 15.31
N GLY A 291 -6.35 31.42 14.26
CA GLY A 291 -7.27 30.32 13.96
C GLY A 291 -7.20 29.18 14.97
N SER A 292 -8.27 28.38 15.06
CA SER A 292 -8.28 27.16 15.86
C SER A 292 -9.21 26.09 15.28
N PHE A 293 -9.23 24.91 15.90
CA PHE A 293 -10.18 23.84 15.58
C PHE A 293 -10.99 23.47 16.81
N THR A 294 -12.31 23.32 16.67
CA THR A 294 -13.11 22.58 17.65
C THR A 294 -12.80 21.09 17.51
N ASN A 295 -12.94 20.31 18.59
CA ASN A 295 -12.75 18.86 18.56
C ASN A 295 -13.97 18.19 19.19
N THR A 296 -14.80 17.56 18.35
CA THR A 296 -16.00 16.83 18.78
C THR A 296 -16.06 15.48 18.06
N ASP A 297 -16.25 14.39 18.80
CA ASP A 297 -16.34 13.02 18.26
C ASP A 297 -15.18 12.69 17.29
N ALA A 298 -13.97 13.04 17.72
CA ALA A 298 -12.73 12.90 16.95
C ALA A 298 -12.78 13.56 15.56
N THR A 299 -13.52 14.66 15.44
CA THR A 299 -13.59 15.50 14.24
C THR A 299 -13.16 16.91 14.59
N LEU A 300 -12.16 17.42 13.85
CA LEU A 300 -11.68 18.79 13.93
C LEU A 300 -12.51 19.66 12.99
N ALA A 301 -13.02 20.81 13.43
CA ALA A 301 -13.68 21.77 12.54
C ALA A 301 -13.08 23.17 12.72
N SER A 302 -12.69 23.82 11.62
CA SER A 302 -12.04 25.12 11.62
C SER A 302 -12.94 26.21 12.21
N GLN A 303 -12.34 27.15 12.94
CA GLN A 303 -13.03 28.35 13.43
C GLN A 303 -12.04 29.50 13.66
N GLY A 304 -12.51 30.74 13.49
CA GLY A 304 -11.69 31.93 13.74
C GLY A 304 -11.03 32.49 12.48
N GLY A 305 -9.75 32.85 12.54
CA GLY A 305 -8.99 33.40 11.40
C GLY A 305 -7.91 32.43 10.90
N MET A 306 -6.93 32.95 10.16
CA MET A 306 -5.80 32.18 9.65
C MET A 306 -5.06 31.42 10.75
N GLY A 307 -4.76 30.14 10.52
CA GLY A 307 -4.02 29.31 11.44
C GLY A 307 -3.53 28.01 10.83
N LEU A 308 -2.59 27.37 11.51
CA LEU A 308 -2.03 26.09 11.12
C LEU A 308 -2.03 25.17 12.34
N PHE A 309 -2.72 24.05 12.24
CA PHE A 309 -2.69 22.99 13.24
C PHE A 309 -1.78 21.88 12.75
N TRP A 310 -0.61 21.75 13.36
CA TRP A 310 0.48 20.91 12.84
C TRP A 310 0.96 19.89 13.86
N TYR A 311 1.43 18.75 13.37
CA TYR A 311 1.92 17.67 14.22
C TYR A 311 3.37 17.95 14.63
N ARG A 312 3.54 18.68 15.73
CA ARG A 312 4.84 19.11 16.27
C ARG A 312 5.71 17.97 16.77
N ALA A 313 5.13 16.85 17.20
CA ALA A 313 5.89 15.82 17.90
C ALA A 313 7.01 15.15 17.07
N LYS A 314 6.93 15.21 15.73
CA LYS A 314 7.86 14.50 14.86
C LYS A 314 7.96 15.16 13.48
N GLU A 315 9.19 15.26 12.97
CA GLU A 315 9.45 15.51 11.56
C GLU A 315 9.32 14.22 10.74
N TYR A 316 8.73 14.35 9.55
CA TYR A 316 8.59 13.26 8.61
C TYR A 316 9.49 13.46 7.40
N ASN A 317 9.98 12.33 6.93
CA ASN A 317 10.59 12.10 5.63
C ASN A 317 9.76 11.02 4.93
N GLY A 318 9.99 10.76 3.64
CA GLY A 318 9.54 9.54 2.94
C GLY A 318 8.26 8.92 3.52
N TYR A 319 7.06 9.40 3.19
CA TYR A 319 5.82 8.98 3.86
C TYR A 319 4.60 8.99 2.93
N SER A 320 3.57 8.26 3.35
CA SER A 320 2.19 8.42 2.87
C SER A 320 1.33 8.93 4.02
N LEU A 321 0.82 10.14 3.89
CA LEU A 321 -0.09 10.79 4.82
C LEU A 321 -1.51 10.63 4.28
N LYS A 322 -2.42 10.10 5.10
CA LYS A 322 -3.84 10.08 4.79
C LYS A 322 -4.63 10.88 5.81
N LEU A 323 -5.66 11.58 5.33
CA LEU A 323 -6.64 12.29 6.16
C LEU A 323 -7.98 12.37 5.43
N ASP A 324 -9.03 12.55 6.21
CA ASP A 324 -10.38 12.74 5.69
C ASP A 324 -10.80 14.19 5.94
N TRP A 325 -11.37 14.84 4.94
CA TRP A 325 -11.82 16.23 5.02
C TRP A 325 -13.23 16.42 4.45
N LYS A 326 -13.93 17.47 4.89
CA LYS A 326 -15.27 17.83 4.42
C LYS A 326 -15.47 19.33 4.49
N MET A 327 -16.10 19.89 3.46
CA MET A 327 -16.55 21.28 3.40
C MET A 327 -18.07 21.32 3.29
N GLN A 328 -18.71 22.37 3.82
CA GLN A 328 -20.17 22.53 3.72
C GLN A 328 -20.58 23.24 2.45
N GLY A 329 -19.72 24.12 1.94
CA GLY A 329 -19.98 24.87 0.72
C GLY A 329 -18.69 25.16 -0.03
N ASP A 330 -18.57 26.40 -0.46
CA ASP A 330 -17.40 26.95 -1.13
C ASP A 330 -16.52 27.64 -0.09
N ASP A 331 -15.67 26.83 0.55
CA ASP A 331 -14.77 27.22 1.63
C ASP A 331 -13.30 27.08 1.16
N ASN A 332 -12.34 27.56 1.94
CA ASN A 332 -10.92 27.41 1.62
C ASN A 332 -10.13 26.79 2.79
N SER A 333 -9.26 25.83 2.47
CA SER A 333 -8.29 25.24 3.40
C SER A 333 -7.20 24.50 2.63
N GLY A 334 -6.31 23.82 3.34
CA GLY A 334 -5.27 23.00 2.75
C GLY A 334 -4.54 22.12 3.76
N VAL A 335 -3.75 21.19 3.22
CA VAL A 335 -2.83 20.34 3.99
C VAL A 335 -1.41 20.75 3.65
N PHE A 336 -0.63 21.12 4.66
CA PHE A 336 0.75 21.54 4.52
C PHE A 336 1.72 20.40 4.75
N VAL A 337 2.78 20.35 3.93
CA VAL A 337 3.87 19.38 4.03
C VAL A 337 5.24 20.04 3.83
N GLY A 338 6.27 19.51 4.48
CA GLY A 338 7.67 19.86 4.23
C GLY A 338 8.09 21.25 4.70
N PHE A 339 7.49 21.76 5.78
CA PHE A 339 7.84 23.05 6.38
C PHE A 339 8.59 22.87 7.72
N PRO A 340 9.39 23.85 8.15
CA PRO A 340 10.08 23.80 9.44
C PRO A 340 9.13 24.08 10.62
N ALA A 341 9.55 23.76 11.84
CA ALA A 341 8.79 24.10 13.05
C ALA A 341 8.55 25.62 13.13
N SER A 342 7.32 26.03 13.37
CA SER A 342 6.98 27.44 13.50
C SER A 342 5.69 27.70 14.27
N ASP A 343 5.67 28.85 14.93
CA ASP A 343 4.52 29.43 15.64
C ASP A 343 3.79 30.45 14.74
N ASP A 344 4.38 30.78 13.58
CA ASP A 344 3.80 31.64 12.55
C ASP A 344 3.17 30.77 11.44
N PRO A 345 1.84 30.85 11.23
CA PRO A 345 1.19 30.07 10.18
C PRO A 345 1.74 30.39 8.77
N ASN A 346 2.34 31.56 8.55
CA ASN A 346 2.92 31.92 7.25
C ASN A 346 4.25 31.22 6.96
N SER A 347 4.90 30.61 7.95
CA SER A 347 6.12 29.82 7.73
C SER A 347 5.81 28.62 6.81
N ALA A 348 4.72 27.90 7.06
CA ALA A 348 4.31 26.79 6.20
C ALA A 348 3.96 27.24 4.77
N VAL A 349 3.33 28.41 4.63
CA VAL A 349 3.01 29.04 3.32
C VAL A 349 4.26 29.41 2.54
N SER A 350 5.27 29.97 3.23
CA SER A 350 6.48 30.48 2.61
C SER A 350 7.57 29.43 2.40
N GLN A 351 7.56 28.34 3.16
CA GLN A 351 8.65 27.36 3.22
C GLN A 351 8.21 25.92 2.96
N GLY A 352 6.90 25.61 2.95
CA GLY A 352 6.38 24.29 2.61
C GLY A 352 5.55 24.29 1.33
N TYR A 353 4.74 23.23 1.20
CA TYR A 353 3.75 23.07 0.13
C TYR A 353 2.38 22.83 0.71
N GLU A 354 1.40 23.54 0.16
CA GLU A 354 -0.02 23.35 0.43
C GLU A 354 -0.65 22.46 -0.64
N ILE A 355 -1.36 21.42 -0.18
CA ILE A 355 -2.26 20.63 -0.99
C ILE A 355 -3.65 21.21 -0.75
N GLN A 356 -4.14 21.91 -1.77
CA GLN A 356 -5.28 22.80 -1.63
C GLN A 356 -6.61 22.05 -1.46
N ILE A 357 -7.52 22.62 -0.69
CA ILE A 357 -8.92 22.25 -0.55
C ILE A 357 -9.76 23.50 -0.88
N ASP A 358 -10.12 23.63 -2.16
CA ASP A 358 -11.01 24.66 -2.72
C ASP A 358 -11.28 24.29 -4.19
N ALA A 359 -12.50 23.89 -4.54
CA ALA A 359 -12.75 23.38 -5.88
C ALA A 359 -13.01 24.48 -6.93
N THR A 360 -13.32 25.71 -6.49
CA THR A 360 -13.84 26.78 -7.36
C THR A 360 -12.80 27.83 -7.72
N ASP A 361 -11.65 27.84 -7.04
CA ASP A 361 -10.52 28.72 -7.36
C ASP A 361 -9.82 28.32 -8.69
N ALA A 362 -8.84 29.12 -9.10
CA ALA A 362 -8.02 28.94 -10.29
C ALA A 362 -7.37 27.55 -10.33
N ALA A 363 -7.07 27.06 -11.54
CA ALA A 363 -6.60 25.69 -11.76
C ALA A 363 -5.33 25.33 -10.96
N ASP A 364 -4.39 26.26 -10.80
CA ASP A 364 -3.16 26.07 -10.01
C ASP A 364 -3.37 26.19 -8.49
N ARG A 365 -4.60 26.46 -8.05
CA ARG A 365 -5.03 26.68 -6.66
C ARG A 365 -6.34 25.96 -6.36
N THR A 366 -6.60 24.87 -7.05
CA THR A 366 -7.83 24.12 -6.89
C THR A 366 -7.62 22.85 -6.06
N THR A 367 -8.68 22.21 -5.57
CA THR A 367 -8.62 20.97 -4.77
C THR A 367 -7.65 19.95 -5.37
N GLY A 368 -6.63 19.55 -4.61
CA GLY A 368 -5.58 18.60 -5.03
C GLY A 368 -4.40 19.21 -5.80
N ALA A 369 -4.44 20.52 -6.07
CA ALA A 369 -3.28 21.25 -6.60
C ALA A 369 -2.20 21.38 -5.52
N VAL A 370 -0.94 21.45 -5.97
CA VAL A 370 0.15 21.99 -5.17
C VAL A 370 0.08 23.50 -5.34
N TYR A 371 -0.46 24.19 -4.33
CA TYR A 371 -0.97 25.56 -4.44
C TYR A 371 0.05 26.54 -5.07
N GLY A 372 -0.28 27.09 -6.24
CA GLY A 372 0.56 28.03 -6.98
C GLY A 372 1.77 27.41 -7.71
N PHE A 373 1.96 26.10 -7.64
CA PHE A 373 3.09 25.39 -8.27
C PHE A 373 2.63 24.42 -9.36
N LYS A 374 1.59 23.63 -9.11
CA LYS A 374 1.09 22.64 -10.06
C LYS A 374 -0.40 22.35 -9.87
N SER A 375 -1.19 22.64 -10.90
CA SER A 375 -2.59 22.24 -11.02
C SER A 375 -2.76 20.73 -10.85
N ALA A 376 -3.87 20.33 -10.22
CA ALA A 376 -4.37 18.96 -10.33
C ALA A 376 -4.78 18.64 -11.78
N ASP A 377 -4.89 17.36 -12.11
CA ASP A 377 -5.66 16.93 -13.28
C ASP A 377 -7.14 17.22 -13.03
N ILE A 378 -7.64 18.29 -13.66
CA ILE A 378 -8.99 18.81 -13.43
C ILE A 378 -10.06 17.77 -13.80
N ALA A 379 -9.87 17.01 -14.86
CA ALA A 379 -10.85 16.03 -15.31
C ALA A 379 -10.96 14.86 -14.31
N VAL A 380 -9.81 14.38 -13.82
CA VAL A 380 -9.77 13.32 -12.81
C VAL A 380 -10.30 13.85 -11.47
N ARG A 381 -9.90 15.06 -11.08
CA ARG A 381 -10.39 15.72 -9.86
C ARG A 381 -11.90 15.87 -9.87
N ASP A 382 -12.49 16.42 -10.94
CA ASP A 382 -13.94 16.61 -11.05
C ASP A 382 -14.69 15.27 -11.03
N ALA A 383 -14.10 14.21 -11.60
CA ALA A 383 -14.68 12.88 -11.60
C ALA A 383 -14.65 12.20 -10.23
N GLU A 384 -13.67 12.55 -9.38
CA GLU A 384 -13.40 11.85 -8.12
C GLU A 384 -13.70 12.66 -6.87
N LEU A 385 -13.98 13.96 -6.99
CA LEU A 385 -14.36 14.83 -5.88
C LEU A 385 -15.83 14.62 -5.51
N ASN A 386 -16.09 14.26 -4.24
CA ASN A 386 -17.45 14.26 -3.70
C ASN A 386 -17.93 15.71 -3.50
N PRO A 387 -19.25 15.98 -3.68
CA PRO A 387 -19.81 17.32 -3.55
C PRO A 387 -19.74 17.87 -2.11
N PRO A 388 -19.92 19.19 -1.92
CA PRO A 388 -20.03 19.78 -0.59
C PRO A 388 -21.06 19.06 0.29
N GLY A 389 -20.75 18.94 1.57
CA GLY A 389 -21.51 18.15 2.55
C GLY A 389 -21.06 16.68 2.66
N GLU A 390 -20.24 16.19 1.74
CA GLU A 390 -19.70 14.83 1.75
C GLU A 390 -18.20 14.79 2.08
N TRP A 391 -17.77 13.69 2.69
CA TRP A 391 -16.37 13.49 3.04
C TRP A 391 -15.55 13.09 1.82
N ASN A 392 -14.33 13.59 1.79
CA ASN A 392 -13.30 13.23 0.82
C ASN A 392 -12.05 12.76 1.56
N GLY A 393 -11.32 11.82 0.96
CA GLY A 393 -10.04 11.34 1.46
C GLY A 393 -8.89 11.88 0.63
N TYR A 394 -7.85 12.36 1.31
CA TYR A 394 -6.54 12.53 0.69
C TYR A 394 -5.59 11.41 1.08
N GLU A 395 -4.79 10.98 0.11
CA GLU A 395 -3.49 10.37 0.34
C GLU A 395 -2.42 11.27 -0.30
N ILE A 396 -1.46 11.72 0.50
CA ILE A 396 -0.36 12.57 0.09
C ILE A 396 0.92 11.76 0.30
N ARG A 397 1.61 11.40 -0.79
CA ARG A 397 2.86 10.64 -0.75
C ARG A 397 4.04 11.55 -1.02
N VAL A 398 5.02 11.51 -0.13
CA VAL A 398 6.29 12.24 -0.26
C VAL A 398 7.42 11.22 -0.30
N GLU A 399 8.22 11.23 -1.36
CA GLU A 399 9.43 10.42 -1.49
C GLU A 399 10.58 11.28 -2.04
N GLY A 400 11.53 11.62 -1.16
CA GLY A 400 12.56 12.60 -1.47
C GLY A 400 11.94 13.96 -1.76
N GLU A 401 12.12 14.49 -2.97
CA GLU A 401 11.55 15.75 -3.44
C GLU A 401 10.25 15.58 -4.24
N ARG A 402 9.75 14.34 -4.40
CA ARG A 402 8.52 14.06 -5.15
C ARG A 402 7.31 13.98 -4.22
N LEU A 403 6.22 14.60 -4.65
CA LEU A 403 4.93 14.72 -3.96
C LEU A 403 3.81 14.21 -4.90
N GLU A 404 3.14 13.13 -4.55
CA GLU A 404 1.93 12.66 -5.24
C GLU A 404 0.69 12.90 -4.38
N VAL A 405 -0.42 13.33 -5.02
CA VAL A 405 -1.70 13.56 -4.35
C VAL A 405 -2.74 12.64 -4.95
N PHE A 406 -3.44 11.89 -4.10
CA PHE A 406 -4.57 11.06 -4.47
C PHE A 406 -5.83 11.58 -3.76
N LEU A 407 -6.91 11.72 -4.52
CA LEU A 407 -8.24 12.06 -4.04
C LEU A 407 -9.12 10.82 -4.13
N ASN A 408 -9.69 10.40 -3.01
CA ASN A 408 -10.56 9.21 -2.92
C ASN A 408 -9.95 7.95 -3.56
N GLY A 409 -8.62 7.80 -3.44
CA GLY A 409 -7.86 6.64 -3.94
C GLY A 409 -7.32 6.78 -5.36
N VAL A 410 -7.67 7.86 -6.09
CA VAL A 410 -7.23 8.11 -7.47
C VAL A 410 -6.21 9.24 -7.51
N LYS A 411 -5.10 9.04 -8.23
CA LYS A 411 -4.03 10.06 -8.35
C LYS A 411 -4.54 11.27 -9.14
N VAL A 412 -4.46 12.45 -8.56
CA VAL A 412 -4.85 13.73 -9.17
C VAL A 412 -3.66 14.68 -9.39
N ASN A 413 -2.52 14.45 -8.73
CA ASN A 413 -1.32 15.26 -8.91
C ASN A 413 -0.03 14.46 -8.67
N ASP A 414 1.05 14.93 -9.29
CA ASP A 414 2.38 14.30 -9.26
C ASP A 414 3.44 15.39 -9.50
N PHE A 415 3.94 15.98 -8.42
CA PHE A 415 4.82 17.13 -8.42
C PHE A 415 6.22 16.73 -7.96
N THR A 416 7.25 17.36 -8.52
CA THR A 416 8.63 17.20 -8.05
C THR A 416 9.17 18.58 -7.72
N ASN A 417 9.57 18.79 -6.47
CA ASN A 417 10.19 20.00 -6.01
C ASN A 417 11.57 20.20 -6.66
N THR A 418 11.86 21.45 -7.03
CA THR A 418 13.18 21.90 -7.53
C THR A 418 13.73 23.08 -6.73
N ASP A 419 12.98 23.61 -5.77
CA ASP A 419 13.38 24.70 -4.88
C ASP A 419 14.04 24.13 -3.60
N PRO A 420 15.36 24.29 -3.44
CA PRO A 420 16.06 23.79 -2.25
C PRO A 420 15.63 24.52 -0.96
N ALA A 421 14.99 25.69 -1.04
CA ALA A 421 14.49 26.41 0.14
C ALA A 421 13.18 25.82 0.70
N ARG A 422 12.53 24.91 -0.05
CA ARG A 422 11.27 24.24 0.32
C ARG A 422 11.40 22.71 0.26
N SER A 423 12.55 22.17 0.68
CA SER A 423 12.83 20.74 0.56
C SER A 423 11.75 19.88 1.24
N LEU A 424 11.25 18.89 0.50
CA LEU A 424 10.31 17.88 1.01
C LEU A 424 11.02 16.70 1.69
N ALA A 425 12.36 16.66 1.65
CA ALA A 425 13.14 15.55 2.17
C ALA A 425 12.95 15.34 3.69
N GLN A 426 12.66 16.41 4.43
CA GLN A 426 12.38 16.38 5.86
C GLN A 426 11.57 17.61 6.26
N GLY A 427 10.48 17.41 6.99
CA GLY A 427 9.71 18.51 7.57
C GLY A 427 8.43 18.07 8.27
N TYR A 428 7.64 19.04 8.69
CA TYR A 428 6.39 18.82 9.40
C TYR A 428 5.20 18.68 8.46
N ILE A 429 4.09 18.22 9.04
CA ILE A 429 2.78 18.15 8.40
C ILE A 429 1.78 18.98 9.21
N GLY A 430 0.78 19.56 8.54
CA GLY A 430 -0.28 20.29 9.22
C GLY A 430 -1.53 20.48 8.37
N ILE A 431 -2.61 20.90 9.01
CA ILE A 431 -3.87 21.28 8.38
C ILE A 431 -4.12 22.76 8.61
N GLN A 432 -4.65 23.43 7.59
CA GLN A 432 -4.87 24.87 7.60
C GLN A 432 -6.27 25.22 8.10
N ASN A 433 -6.36 26.30 8.86
CA ASN A 433 -7.56 27.10 8.98
C ASN A 433 -7.31 28.40 8.19
N HIS A 434 -8.09 28.66 7.13
CA HIS A 434 -7.76 29.73 6.20
C HIS A 434 -8.28 31.10 6.67
N GLY A 435 -9.59 31.26 6.80
CA GLY A 435 -10.21 32.56 7.06
C GLY A 435 -11.48 32.50 7.89
N THR A 436 -11.94 33.67 8.35
CA THR A 436 -13.21 33.78 9.06
C THR A 436 -14.37 33.52 8.11
N GLY A 437 -15.03 32.39 8.32
CA GLY A 437 -16.15 31.94 7.51
C GLY A 437 -15.89 30.65 6.74
N ASP A 438 -14.63 30.20 6.66
CA ASP A 438 -14.26 28.92 6.03
C ASP A 438 -14.51 27.75 7.01
N ASP A 439 -15.52 26.91 6.73
CA ASP A 439 -15.89 25.74 7.54
C ASP A 439 -15.42 24.42 6.91
N VAL A 440 -14.21 24.01 7.30
CA VAL A 440 -13.58 22.77 6.86
C VAL A 440 -13.34 21.85 8.05
N SER A 441 -13.86 20.63 7.93
CA SER A 441 -13.71 19.58 8.92
C SER A 441 -12.63 18.57 8.51
N PHE A 442 -11.87 18.08 9.48
CA PHE A 442 -10.83 17.06 9.32
C PHE A 442 -10.99 15.93 10.33
N ARG A 443 -10.67 14.70 9.94
CA ARG A 443 -10.55 13.57 10.87
C ARG A 443 -9.63 12.48 10.34
N ASN A 444 -9.41 11.48 11.20
CA ASN A 444 -8.70 10.25 10.83
C ASN A 444 -7.34 10.55 10.19
N ILE A 445 -6.51 11.39 10.81
CA ILE A 445 -5.19 11.71 10.25
C ILE A 445 -4.25 10.58 10.62
N ARG A 446 -3.66 9.93 9.63
CA ARG A 446 -2.79 8.75 9.80
C ARG A 446 -1.64 8.78 8.82
N ILE A 447 -0.50 8.23 9.22
CA ILE A 447 0.72 8.25 8.42
C ILE A 447 1.36 6.88 8.34
N LYS A 448 1.92 6.57 7.17
CA LYS A 448 2.78 5.42 6.93
C LYS A 448 4.12 5.91 6.42
N GLU A 449 5.17 5.72 7.20
CA GLU A 449 6.53 5.99 6.74
C GLU A 449 6.89 5.00 5.63
N LEU A 450 7.29 5.53 4.48
CA LEU A 450 7.71 4.80 3.30
C LEU A 450 9.22 4.57 3.41
N GLY A 451 9.61 3.30 3.44
CA GLY A 451 11.00 2.89 3.47
C GLY A 451 11.71 3.26 2.18
N GLY A 452 12.21 4.50 2.10
CA GLY A 452 13.32 4.85 1.24
C GLY A 452 14.51 3.95 1.60
N THR A 453 15.32 3.60 0.61
CA THR A 453 16.52 2.75 0.73
C THR A 453 17.66 3.38 1.55
N GLY A 454 17.35 4.30 2.46
CA GLY A 454 18.31 5.00 3.33
C GLY A 454 17.95 4.88 4.80
N THR A 455 18.99 4.90 5.64
CA THR A 455 18.92 5.24 7.06
C THR A 455 18.38 6.66 7.21
N THR A 456 17.07 6.88 7.16
CA THR A 456 16.54 8.21 7.48
C THR A 456 16.33 8.32 8.99
N PRO A 457 17.07 9.20 9.68
CA PRO A 457 16.88 9.41 11.11
C PRO A 457 15.47 9.94 11.38
N SER A 458 14.83 9.45 12.45
CA SER A 458 13.55 10.01 12.93
C SER A 458 13.83 10.97 14.07
N THR A 459 13.54 12.26 13.87
CA THR A 459 13.72 13.30 14.89
C THR A 459 12.39 13.62 15.58
N PHE A 460 12.45 13.75 16.90
CA PHE A 460 11.32 14.02 17.78
C PHE A 460 11.66 15.20 18.69
N GLU A 461 10.66 16.02 18.99
CA GLU A 461 10.79 17.11 19.95
C GLU A 461 10.88 16.56 21.38
N GLY A 462 11.77 17.10 22.19
CA GLY A 462 12.04 16.63 23.55
C GLY A 462 10.82 16.79 24.45
N GLU A 463 10.12 17.91 24.33
CA GLU A 463 8.89 18.21 25.06
C GLU A 463 7.66 17.46 24.55
N SER A 464 7.77 16.69 23.46
CA SER A 464 6.66 15.90 22.89
C SER A 464 6.37 14.59 23.65
N TYR A 465 6.67 14.55 24.95
CA TYR A 465 6.42 13.38 25.76
C TYR A 465 4.91 13.13 25.93
N THR A 466 4.56 11.85 25.95
CA THR A 466 3.18 11.34 26.08
C THR A 466 2.85 10.88 27.50
N SER A 467 3.89 10.70 28.31
CA SER A 467 3.81 10.42 29.74
C SER A 467 5.09 10.92 30.40
N SER A 468 5.04 11.35 31.66
CA SER A 468 6.24 11.83 32.35
C SER A 468 6.08 11.85 33.88
N SER A 469 7.19 12.10 34.57
CA SER A 469 7.24 12.50 35.97
C SER A 469 8.32 13.56 36.17
N GLY A 470 7.99 14.66 36.85
CA GLY A 470 8.91 15.73 37.27
C GLY A 470 9.29 16.75 36.20
N VAL A 471 9.40 16.34 34.94
CA VAL A 471 9.74 17.22 33.80
C VAL A 471 8.58 18.08 33.30
N GLN A 472 8.90 19.22 32.67
CA GLN A 472 7.95 20.16 32.07
C GLN A 472 8.55 20.84 30.84
N PRO A 473 7.75 21.39 29.91
CA PRO A 473 8.30 22.20 28.81
C PRO A 473 8.93 23.49 29.35
N ALA A 474 10.08 23.88 28.80
CA ALA A 474 10.73 25.16 29.07
C ALA A 474 10.87 25.99 27.79
N ASP A 475 10.62 27.31 27.87
CA ASP A 475 10.70 28.20 26.71
C ASP A 475 12.16 28.60 26.43
N HIS A 476 12.62 28.33 25.21
CA HIS A 476 13.96 28.63 24.72
C HIS A 476 13.88 29.07 23.26
N ALA A 477 14.06 30.37 22.99
CA ALA A 477 13.91 30.92 21.65
C ALA A 477 14.88 30.31 20.61
N SER A 478 16.01 29.75 21.07
CA SER A 478 17.00 29.09 20.20
C SER A 478 16.78 27.57 20.01
N ALA A 479 15.80 26.99 20.71
CA ALA A 479 15.39 25.60 20.57
C ALA A 479 14.44 25.40 19.37
N SER A 480 14.32 24.15 18.90
CA SER A 480 13.33 23.77 17.91
C SER A 480 11.92 24.06 18.43
N GLY A 481 11.09 24.73 17.62
CA GLY A 481 9.75 25.17 18.04
C GLY A 481 9.72 26.03 19.32
N GLY A 482 10.85 26.66 19.67
CA GLY A 482 10.98 27.57 20.81
C GLY A 482 10.90 26.94 22.20
N ARG A 483 10.93 25.60 22.34
CA ARG A 483 10.84 24.92 23.64
C ARG A 483 11.72 23.69 23.74
N THR A 484 11.95 23.24 24.97
CA THR A 484 12.68 22.02 25.31
C THR A 484 11.89 21.19 26.32
N LEU A 485 12.25 19.91 26.48
CA LEU A 485 12.04 19.21 27.74
C LEU A 485 12.97 19.79 28.80
N GLY A 486 12.42 20.46 29.79
CA GLY A 486 13.18 21.12 30.85
C GLY A 486 12.73 20.73 32.25
N TYR A 487 13.24 21.49 33.23
CA TYR A 487 13.05 21.24 34.66
C TYR A 487 13.48 19.83 35.10
N ILE A 488 14.41 19.23 34.36
CA ILE A 488 14.84 17.85 34.59
C ILE A 488 15.66 17.77 35.88
N GLU A 489 15.19 17.01 36.86
CA GLU A 489 15.91 16.69 38.09
C GLU A 489 16.28 15.19 38.17
N ASN A 490 17.09 14.83 39.18
CA ASN A 490 17.51 13.45 39.39
C ASN A 490 16.34 12.55 39.79
N GLY A 491 16.05 11.53 38.97
CA GLY A 491 14.95 10.57 39.19
C GLY A 491 13.75 10.80 38.27
N ASP A 492 13.73 11.90 37.52
CA ASP A 492 12.67 12.22 36.57
C ASP A 492 12.71 11.35 35.32
N TRP A 493 11.61 11.32 34.57
CA TRP A 493 11.51 10.57 33.33
C TRP A 493 10.46 11.11 32.36
N ALA A 494 10.63 10.79 31.07
CA ALA A 494 9.71 11.11 29.97
C ALA A 494 9.53 9.91 29.03
N GLY A 495 8.29 9.60 28.64
CA GLY A 495 7.92 8.51 27.74
C GLY A 495 7.27 9.01 26.44
N TYR A 496 7.62 8.40 25.31
CA TYR A 496 7.23 8.85 23.97
C TYR A 496 6.58 7.69 23.20
N SER A 497 5.26 7.56 23.27
CA SER A 497 4.54 6.45 22.61
C SER A 497 4.57 6.54 21.09
N GLN A 498 4.78 7.74 20.54
CA GLN A 498 4.95 7.99 19.12
C GLN A 498 6.34 7.60 18.58
N ALA A 499 7.32 7.40 19.47
CA ALA A 499 8.70 7.07 19.10
C ALA A 499 8.96 5.58 19.34
N SER A 500 9.29 4.84 18.28
CA SER A 500 9.59 3.41 18.36
C SER A 500 11.08 3.14 18.29
N LEU A 501 11.58 2.36 19.25
CA LEU A 501 12.97 1.89 19.28
C LEU A 501 13.23 0.74 18.30
N THR A 502 12.19 0.15 17.70
CA THR A 502 12.35 -1.00 16.80
C THR A 502 13.30 -0.69 15.65
N GLY A 503 14.41 -1.44 15.59
CA GLY A 503 15.44 -1.31 14.55
C GLY A 503 16.44 -0.17 14.76
N THR A 504 16.34 0.58 15.87
CA THR A 504 17.24 1.71 16.19
C THR A 504 18.61 1.24 16.67
N LYS A 505 19.67 1.88 16.18
CA LYS A 505 21.07 1.62 16.59
C LYS A 505 21.70 2.79 17.32
N THR A 506 21.38 4.02 16.93
CA THR A 506 21.90 5.21 17.58
C THR A 506 20.75 6.02 18.17
N PHE A 507 20.95 6.50 19.39
CA PHE A 507 20.15 7.57 19.97
C PHE A 507 21.02 8.81 20.07
N THR A 508 20.55 9.91 19.49
CA THR A 508 21.22 11.20 19.49
C THR A 508 20.29 12.23 20.13
N ALA A 509 20.79 13.10 21.01
CA ALA A 509 20.00 14.19 21.59
C ALA A 509 20.72 15.53 21.44
N LYS A 510 19.96 16.56 21.07
CA LYS A 510 20.36 17.97 21.13
C LYS A 510 19.92 18.52 22.49
N ILE A 511 20.88 19.00 23.28
CA ILE A 511 20.71 19.28 24.71
C ILE A 511 21.42 20.56 25.14
N SER A 512 20.98 21.17 26.23
CA SER A 512 21.68 22.28 26.89
C SER A 512 21.78 22.05 28.39
N SER A 513 22.75 22.68 29.06
CA SER A 513 22.92 22.57 30.51
C SER A 513 23.61 23.82 31.06
N GLY A 514 22.89 24.56 31.90
CA GLY A 514 23.49 25.59 32.76
C GLY A 514 24.09 25.04 34.06
N GLY A 515 23.72 23.81 34.46
CA GLY A 515 24.20 23.13 35.67
C GLY A 515 25.41 22.22 35.43
N SER A 516 25.67 21.27 36.34
CA SER A 516 26.76 20.29 36.20
C SER A 516 26.55 19.26 35.09
N GLY A 517 25.35 19.23 34.49
CA GLY A 517 24.92 18.17 33.58
C GLY A 517 24.47 16.92 34.35
N GLY A 518 24.37 15.79 33.65
CA GLY A 518 23.86 14.54 34.21
C GLY A 518 23.92 13.39 33.19
N THR A 519 22.98 12.46 33.25
CA THR A 519 22.89 11.34 32.32
C THR A 519 21.46 11.08 31.88
N VAL A 520 21.27 10.91 30.58
CA VAL A 520 20.04 10.37 29.98
C VAL A 520 20.24 8.87 29.76
N GLN A 521 19.36 8.05 30.32
CA GLN A 521 19.29 6.63 30.00
C GLN A 521 18.12 6.37 29.06
N VAL A 522 18.38 5.69 27.94
CA VAL A 522 17.37 5.27 26.97
C VAL A 522 16.86 3.90 27.36
N ARG A 523 15.55 3.78 27.59
CA ARG A 523 14.85 2.57 28.04
C ARG A 523 13.75 2.18 27.07
N SER A 524 13.46 0.89 27.02
CA SER A 524 12.37 0.32 26.21
C SER A 524 11.12 0.04 27.04
N GLY A 525 9.97 0.46 26.52
CA GLY A 525 8.65 0.05 26.99
C GLY A 525 8.12 0.74 28.24
N SER A 526 8.98 1.05 29.22
CA SER A 526 8.60 1.76 30.45
C SER A 526 9.78 2.46 31.11
N ALA A 527 9.51 3.36 32.08
CA ALA A 527 10.53 4.03 32.89
C ALA A 527 11.39 3.06 33.71
N THR A 528 10.88 1.86 34.05
CA THR A 528 11.63 0.79 34.73
C THR A 528 12.13 -0.29 33.78
N GLY A 529 11.92 -0.13 32.47
CA GLY A 529 12.35 -1.08 31.44
C GLY A 529 13.88 -1.16 31.31
N PRO A 530 14.39 -2.11 30.52
CA PRO A 530 15.83 -2.31 30.34
C PRO A 530 16.50 -1.04 29.78
N VAL A 531 17.65 -0.68 30.34
CA VAL A 531 18.51 0.39 29.79
C VAL A 531 19.22 -0.16 28.56
N LEU A 532 19.03 0.51 27.43
CA LEU A 532 19.60 0.12 26.13
C LEU A 532 20.81 0.98 25.78
N GLY A 533 20.84 2.23 26.24
CA GLY A 533 21.94 3.15 26.05
C GLY A 533 21.99 4.20 27.16
N SER A 534 23.14 4.81 27.36
CA SER A 534 23.33 5.90 28.32
C SER A 534 24.16 7.00 27.72
N LEU A 535 23.77 8.24 27.99
CA LEU A 535 24.28 9.45 27.37
C LEU A 535 24.72 10.40 28.48
N ALA A 536 26.02 10.67 28.55
CA ALA A 536 26.53 11.68 29.47
C ALA A 536 26.23 13.08 28.92
N VAL A 537 25.61 13.92 29.73
CA VAL A 537 25.28 15.30 29.40
C VAL A 537 26.26 16.22 30.12
N PRO A 538 27.18 16.91 29.42
CA PRO A 538 28.09 17.86 30.04
C PRO A 538 27.43 19.23 30.25
N ASN A 539 28.02 20.07 31.12
CA ASN A 539 27.72 21.51 31.12
C ASN A 539 28.04 22.10 29.73
N THR A 540 27.06 22.74 29.10
CA THR A 540 27.20 23.28 27.74
C THR A 540 27.59 24.77 27.71
N GLY A 541 27.64 25.41 28.88
CA GLY A 541 27.94 26.83 29.07
C GLY A 541 26.70 27.70 29.24
N GLY A 542 25.49 27.12 29.34
CA GLY A 542 24.23 27.85 29.54
C GLY A 542 23.03 27.15 28.89
N TRP A 543 21.82 27.56 29.27
CA TRP A 543 20.55 26.96 28.83
C TRP A 543 20.21 27.21 27.35
N GLU A 544 20.79 28.25 26.75
CA GLU A 544 20.65 28.56 25.31
C GLU A 544 21.76 27.94 24.45
N ASN A 545 22.75 27.28 25.08
CA ASN A 545 23.90 26.73 24.38
C ASN A 545 23.69 25.23 24.12
N PHE A 546 23.09 24.91 22.97
CA PHE A 546 22.80 23.53 22.60
C PHE A 546 24.01 22.78 22.05
N ARG A 547 24.14 21.50 22.40
CA ARG A 547 25.12 20.55 21.86
C ARG A 547 24.44 19.24 21.52
N THR A 548 24.98 18.55 20.54
CA THR A 548 24.53 17.20 20.19
C THR A 548 25.41 16.17 20.88
N VAL A 549 24.79 15.18 21.51
CA VAL A 549 25.45 14.01 22.10
C VAL A 549 24.77 12.74 21.62
N SER A 550 25.53 11.67 21.41
CA SER A 550 25.01 10.40 20.90
C SER A 550 25.48 9.21 21.72
N THR A 551 24.68 8.14 21.71
CA THR A 551 25.03 6.84 22.30
C THR A 551 24.53 5.71 21.41
N ALA A 552 25.29 4.62 21.35
CA ALA A 552 24.85 3.40 20.68
C ALA A 552 23.87 2.65 21.60
N LEU A 553 22.79 2.12 21.00
CA LEU A 553 21.84 1.26 21.70
C LEU A 553 22.31 -0.19 21.62
N THR A 554 22.23 -0.87 22.75
CA THR A 554 22.59 -2.28 22.92
C THR A 554 21.32 -3.14 23.04
N GLY A 555 21.44 -4.45 22.79
CA GLY A 555 20.31 -5.39 22.77
C GLY A 555 19.52 -5.38 21.46
N THR A 556 18.26 -5.84 21.52
CA THR A 556 17.27 -5.77 20.42
C THR A 556 16.21 -4.76 20.83
N PRO A 557 16.40 -3.46 20.53
CA PRO A 557 15.47 -2.42 20.96
C PRO A 557 14.10 -2.64 20.33
N THR A 558 13.04 -2.62 21.14
CA THR A 558 11.65 -2.76 20.72
C THR A 558 10.76 -1.84 21.56
N GLY A 559 9.55 -1.57 21.08
CA GLY A 559 8.56 -0.80 21.84
C GLY A 559 8.86 0.70 21.92
N PRO A 560 8.05 1.44 22.73
CA PRO A 560 8.16 2.89 22.84
C PRO A 560 9.41 3.34 23.60
N VAL A 561 9.88 4.55 23.32
CA VAL A 561 11.02 5.19 24.00
C VAL A 561 10.61 5.68 25.40
N PHE A 562 11.44 5.38 26.39
CA PHE A 562 11.44 6.05 27.70
C PHE A 562 12.83 6.60 28.00
N LEU A 563 12.89 7.87 28.42
CA LEU A 563 14.10 8.53 28.88
C LEU A 563 14.02 8.69 30.40
N THR A 564 15.06 8.26 31.11
CA THR A 564 15.18 8.47 32.57
C THR A 564 16.44 9.28 32.87
N PHE A 565 16.35 10.17 33.85
CA PHE A 565 17.36 11.18 34.10
C PHE A 565 18.03 10.99 35.46
N THR A 566 19.36 11.03 35.49
CA THR A 566 20.15 10.86 36.72
C THR A 566 21.25 11.92 36.80
N GLY A 567 21.55 12.39 38.01
CA GLY A 567 22.53 13.47 38.20
C GLY A 567 22.63 13.96 39.65
N GLY A 568 23.23 15.15 39.82
CA GLY A 568 23.32 15.84 41.10
C GLY A 568 22.00 16.50 41.53
N ALA A 569 22.07 17.37 42.55
CA ALA A 569 20.91 18.13 42.99
C ALA A 569 20.64 19.36 42.07
N GLY A 570 19.36 19.70 41.88
CA GLY A 570 18.91 20.82 41.04
C GLY A 570 18.75 20.43 39.57
N SER A 571 18.37 21.42 38.73
CA SER A 571 18.12 21.21 37.30
C SER A 571 19.38 20.73 36.57
N LEU A 572 19.26 19.60 35.88
CA LEU A 572 20.38 18.89 35.30
C LEU A 572 20.75 19.44 33.91
N PHE A 573 19.78 19.40 32.99
CA PHE A 573 19.92 19.76 31.57
C PHE A 573 18.53 19.81 30.92
N ASP A 574 18.48 20.32 29.69
CA ASP A 574 17.29 20.35 28.84
C ASP A 574 17.52 19.54 27.57
N ILE A 575 16.46 18.94 27.01
CA ILE A 575 16.48 18.23 25.74
C ILE A 575 15.63 19.00 24.73
N ASP A 576 16.26 19.51 23.68
CA ASP A 576 15.60 20.18 22.55
C ASP A 576 14.96 19.13 21.65
N THR A 577 15.78 18.32 20.97
CA THR A 577 15.30 17.22 20.13
C THR A 577 16.07 15.94 20.44
N PHE A 578 15.48 14.80 20.08
CA PHE A 578 16.21 13.55 19.97
C PHE A 578 15.93 12.85 18.65
N THR A 579 16.94 12.15 18.15
CA THR A 579 16.95 11.47 16.87
C THR A 579 17.21 9.98 17.08
N LEU A 580 16.35 9.16 16.50
CA LEU A 580 16.51 7.71 16.41
C LEU A 580 17.04 7.34 15.03
N GLU A 581 18.27 6.86 14.97
CA GLU A 581 18.85 6.35 13.74
C GLU A 581 18.60 4.85 13.66
N LYS A 582 17.67 4.47 12.78
CA LYS A 582 17.41 3.08 12.45
C LYS A 582 18.52 2.55 11.55
N GLN A 583 18.88 1.29 11.75
CA GLN A 583 19.64 0.56 10.72
C GLN A 583 18.84 0.65 9.42
N ALA A 584 19.51 0.89 8.28
CA ALA A 584 18.85 0.83 6.99
C ALA A 584 18.25 -0.57 6.88
N VAL A 585 16.93 -0.65 7.01
CA VAL A 585 16.22 -1.87 6.66
C VAL A 585 16.01 -1.75 5.16
N THR A 586 17.08 -2.00 4.39
CA THR A 586 16.84 -2.81 3.19
C THR A 586 16.15 -4.05 3.74
N ALA A 587 14.88 -4.27 3.37
CA ALA A 587 14.28 -5.59 3.54
C ALA A 587 15.35 -6.58 3.12
N ALA A 588 15.80 -7.42 4.07
CA ALA A 588 16.85 -8.37 3.77
C ALA A 588 16.37 -9.15 2.55
N LEU A 589 17.22 -9.27 1.54
CA LEU A 589 16.84 -10.06 0.38
C LEU A 589 16.51 -11.46 0.86
N SER A 590 15.42 -12.03 0.35
CA SER A 590 15.00 -13.37 0.74
C SER A 590 16.09 -14.37 0.38
N SER A 591 16.62 -15.10 1.35
CA SER A 591 17.51 -16.23 1.10
C SER A 591 16.78 -17.42 0.49
N ASN A 592 15.45 -17.40 0.51
CA ASN A 592 14.59 -18.54 0.20
C ASN A 592 13.80 -18.34 -1.10
N VAL A 593 13.95 -17.20 -1.79
CA VAL A 593 13.45 -16.97 -3.15
C VAL A 593 14.60 -16.89 -4.14
N HIS A 594 14.58 -17.80 -5.11
CA HIS A 594 15.69 -18.12 -6.01
C HIS A 594 15.31 -17.83 -7.47
N LEU A 595 16.08 -17.03 -8.21
CA LEU A 595 15.79 -16.69 -9.61
C LEU A 595 16.72 -17.46 -10.57
N PHE A 596 16.20 -18.22 -11.51
CA PHE A 596 17.04 -18.85 -12.56
C PHE A 596 17.68 -17.78 -13.45
N TYR A 597 19.01 -17.82 -13.59
CA TYR A 597 19.82 -16.79 -14.24
C TYR A 597 20.77 -17.38 -15.29
N TYR A 598 20.74 -16.81 -16.49
CA TYR A 598 21.39 -17.34 -17.68
C TYR A 598 22.51 -16.40 -18.17
N PRO A 599 23.78 -16.78 -17.98
CA PRO A 599 24.95 -15.96 -18.27
C PRO A 599 25.56 -16.27 -19.64
N TRP A 600 24.74 -16.57 -20.65
CA TRP A 600 25.20 -17.09 -21.94
C TRP A 600 25.07 -16.12 -23.12
N TYR A 601 24.58 -14.90 -22.89
CA TYR A 601 24.36 -13.91 -23.93
C TYR A 601 25.66 -13.21 -24.31
N GLY A 602 25.88 -12.95 -25.60
CA GLY A 602 27.11 -12.34 -26.10
C GLY A 602 26.85 -11.26 -27.15
N SER A 603 27.73 -10.28 -27.23
CA SER A 603 27.69 -9.17 -28.20
C SER A 603 28.98 -9.08 -29.01
N PRO A 604 28.95 -8.51 -30.24
CA PRO A 604 30.16 -8.28 -31.03
C PRO A 604 31.24 -7.46 -30.32
N VAL A 605 30.85 -6.55 -29.42
CA VAL A 605 31.79 -5.64 -28.74
C VAL A 605 32.64 -6.35 -27.69
N LYS A 606 32.07 -7.32 -26.98
CA LYS A 606 32.72 -7.99 -25.83
C LYS A 606 33.10 -9.44 -26.15
N ASN A 607 32.21 -10.18 -26.79
CA ASN A 607 32.40 -11.59 -27.15
C ASN A 607 32.90 -11.78 -28.60
N GLY A 608 32.94 -10.73 -29.42
CA GLY A 608 33.35 -10.79 -30.84
C GLY A 608 32.24 -11.27 -31.79
N SER A 609 31.14 -11.80 -31.26
CA SER A 609 29.92 -12.13 -32.02
C SER A 609 28.71 -12.15 -31.10
N TYR A 610 27.51 -12.09 -31.70
CA TYR A 610 26.29 -12.39 -30.97
C TYR A 610 26.26 -13.87 -30.56
N ARG A 611 25.94 -14.13 -29.30
CA ARG A 611 25.73 -15.47 -28.73
C ARG A 611 24.31 -15.52 -28.16
N HIS A 612 23.61 -16.62 -28.40
CA HIS A 612 22.20 -16.86 -28.04
C HIS A 612 21.16 -15.96 -28.76
N TRP A 613 21.41 -14.66 -28.93
CA TRP A 613 20.47 -13.72 -29.56
C TRP A 613 20.01 -14.10 -30.96
N GLN A 614 20.82 -14.85 -31.73
CA GLN A 614 20.54 -15.31 -33.09
C GLN A 614 19.69 -16.59 -33.19
N GLN A 615 19.30 -17.18 -32.05
CA GLN A 615 18.53 -18.42 -32.01
C GLN A 615 17.23 -18.30 -32.82
N GLY A 616 16.78 -19.39 -33.45
CA GLY A 616 15.64 -19.36 -34.38
C GLY A 616 15.96 -18.74 -35.75
N GLY A 617 17.24 -18.50 -36.07
CA GLY A 617 17.67 -17.94 -37.36
C GLY A 617 17.50 -16.42 -37.46
N ARG A 618 17.46 -15.72 -36.32
CA ARG A 618 17.25 -14.27 -36.22
C ARG A 618 18.55 -13.49 -36.44
N THR A 619 18.44 -12.19 -36.76
CA THR A 619 19.59 -11.30 -37.05
C THR A 619 19.69 -10.14 -36.06
N PRO A 620 20.41 -10.30 -34.93
CA PRO A 620 20.55 -9.25 -33.92
C PRO A 620 21.32 -8.01 -34.45
N PRO A 621 21.16 -6.83 -33.84
CA PRO A 621 20.51 -6.60 -32.55
C PRO A 621 19.01 -6.35 -32.61
N GLN A 622 18.44 -5.94 -33.75
CA GLN A 622 17.02 -5.58 -33.81
C GLN A 622 16.09 -6.80 -33.91
N ASP A 623 16.56 -7.89 -34.52
CA ASP A 623 15.82 -9.15 -34.65
C ASP A 623 16.49 -10.23 -33.79
N ILE A 624 15.89 -10.57 -32.65
CA ILE A 624 16.43 -11.56 -31.71
C ILE A 624 15.49 -12.77 -31.56
N GLY A 625 16.07 -13.90 -31.15
CA GLY A 625 15.37 -15.15 -30.86
C GLY A 625 14.60 -15.13 -29.55
N ALA A 626 13.80 -14.11 -29.29
CA ALA A 626 12.98 -13.96 -28.08
C ALA A 626 11.72 -13.14 -28.40
N ASP A 627 10.57 -13.56 -27.86
CA ASP A 627 9.27 -12.91 -28.10
C ASP A 627 9.11 -11.58 -27.35
N LEU A 628 9.94 -11.34 -26.36
CA LEU A 628 10.11 -10.06 -25.67
C LEU A 628 11.48 -9.47 -26.03
N TYR A 629 11.60 -8.15 -26.02
CA TYR A 629 12.89 -7.48 -26.26
C TYR A 629 13.48 -6.92 -24.95
N PRO A 630 14.73 -7.26 -24.57
CA PRO A 630 15.33 -6.76 -23.34
C PRO A 630 15.44 -5.24 -23.32
N LYS A 631 15.19 -4.62 -22.16
CA LYS A 631 15.38 -3.17 -21.96
C LYS A 631 16.84 -2.75 -22.19
N LEU A 632 17.80 -3.63 -21.91
CA LEU A 632 19.22 -3.40 -22.16
C LEU A 632 19.64 -3.70 -23.62
N GLY A 633 18.71 -4.13 -24.47
CA GLY A 633 19.01 -4.64 -25.80
C GLY A 633 19.73 -5.99 -25.78
N ALA A 634 20.28 -6.39 -26.93
CA ALA A 634 21.08 -7.61 -27.07
C ALA A 634 22.46 -7.46 -26.37
N TYR A 635 22.45 -7.60 -25.04
CA TYR A 635 23.59 -7.37 -24.16
C TYR A 635 24.61 -8.53 -24.15
N ASP A 636 25.69 -8.36 -23.38
CA ASP A 636 26.73 -9.36 -23.17
C ASP A 636 26.82 -9.74 -21.69
N SER A 637 26.78 -11.04 -21.39
CA SER A 637 26.89 -11.57 -20.02
C SER A 637 28.29 -11.39 -19.42
N GLY A 638 29.30 -11.04 -20.20
CA GLY A 638 30.62 -10.59 -19.75
C GLY A 638 30.74 -9.10 -19.47
N ASP A 639 29.66 -8.31 -19.65
CA ASP A 639 29.65 -6.88 -19.28
C ASP A 639 29.33 -6.69 -17.79
N PHE A 640 30.32 -6.95 -16.95
CA PHE A 640 30.17 -6.92 -15.50
C PHE A 640 29.87 -5.54 -14.91
N ALA A 641 30.30 -4.47 -15.57
CA ALA A 641 30.10 -3.09 -15.11
C ALA A 641 28.80 -2.47 -15.64
N GLY A 642 28.29 -2.93 -16.79
CA GLY A 642 27.03 -2.50 -17.36
C GLY A 642 25.91 -3.50 -17.10
N ALA A 643 25.67 -4.41 -18.03
CA ALA A 643 24.51 -5.30 -18.01
C ALA A 643 24.38 -6.12 -16.72
N VAL A 644 25.43 -6.85 -16.32
CA VAL A 644 25.35 -7.71 -15.12
C VAL A 644 25.21 -6.88 -13.84
N ALA A 645 25.88 -5.73 -13.73
CA ALA A 645 25.69 -4.84 -12.57
C ALA A 645 24.23 -4.33 -12.50
N GLN A 646 23.61 -4.04 -13.64
CA GLN A 646 22.20 -3.67 -13.70
C GLN A 646 21.28 -4.84 -13.37
N HIS A 647 21.60 -6.06 -13.81
CA HIS A 647 20.86 -7.26 -13.42
C HIS A 647 20.82 -7.42 -11.91
N MET A 648 21.97 -7.30 -11.22
CA MET A 648 22.01 -7.44 -9.77
C MET A 648 21.22 -6.35 -9.04
N ARG A 649 21.13 -5.13 -9.61
CA ARG A 649 20.22 -4.09 -9.09
C ARG A 649 18.75 -4.47 -9.25
N TRP A 650 18.38 -5.11 -10.37
CA TRP A 650 17.03 -5.60 -10.61
C TRP A 650 16.67 -6.83 -9.77
N VAL A 651 17.61 -7.75 -9.56
CA VAL A 651 17.44 -8.85 -8.60
C VAL A 651 17.18 -8.27 -7.21
N LYS A 652 17.99 -7.28 -6.76
CA LYS A 652 17.75 -6.58 -5.50
C LYS A 652 16.38 -5.88 -5.46
N GLN A 653 15.94 -5.26 -6.56
CA GLN A 653 14.61 -4.64 -6.66
C GLN A 653 13.50 -5.67 -6.45
N SER A 654 13.64 -6.87 -7.00
CA SER A 654 12.66 -7.96 -6.87
C SER A 654 12.52 -8.51 -5.46
N GLY A 655 13.40 -8.15 -4.53
CA GLY A 655 13.42 -8.69 -3.16
C GLY A 655 14.02 -10.11 -3.04
N ALA A 656 14.21 -10.83 -4.14
CA ALA A 656 14.89 -12.12 -4.15
C ALA A 656 16.39 -11.94 -3.83
N GLY A 657 16.94 -12.88 -3.04
CA GLY A 657 18.33 -12.83 -2.58
C GLY A 657 19.27 -13.79 -3.25
N VAL A 658 18.76 -14.72 -4.07
CA VAL A 658 19.58 -15.77 -4.68
C VAL A 658 19.32 -15.82 -6.17
N ILE A 659 20.38 -15.82 -6.98
CA ILE A 659 20.32 -16.26 -8.36
C ILE A 659 20.81 -17.70 -8.47
N VAL A 660 20.18 -18.49 -9.35
CA VAL A 660 20.51 -19.87 -9.65
C VAL A 660 21.20 -19.88 -11.01
N TYR A 661 22.53 -19.93 -10.99
CA TYR A 661 23.41 -19.69 -12.12
C TYR A 661 23.51 -20.89 -13.05
N SER A 662 23.03 -20.75 -14.30
CA SER A 662 23.18 -21.76 -15.37
C SER A 662 24.66 -22.02 -15.69
N TRP A 663 25.09 -23.28 -15.51
CA TRP A 663 26.49 -23.70 -15.64
C TRP A 663 26.64 -24.96 -16.51
N TRP A 664 27.37 -24.83 -17.61
CA TRP A 664 27.50 -25.84 -18.68
C TRP A 664 28.81 -26.64 -18.70
N GLY A 665 29.53 -26.70 -17.58
CA GLY A 665 30.78 -27.47 -17.47
C GLY A 665 32.04 -26.62 -17.35
N ARG A 666 33.11 -27.24 -16.85
CA ARG A 666 34.40 -26.57 -16.58
C ARG A 666 35.04 -26.04 -17.84
N GLY A 667 35.56 -24.82 -17.77
CA GLY A 667 36.17 -24.12 -18.91
C GLY A 667 35.20 -23.71 -20.00
N GLY A 668 33.89 -23.95 -19.81
CA GLY A 668 32.83 -23.43 -20.69
C GLY A 668 32.71 -21.90 -20.60
N TYR A 669 31.97 -21.30 -21.52
CA TYR A 669 31.78 -19.84 -21.57
C TYR A 669 31.25 -19.32 -20.23
N GLU A 670 30.21 -19.95 -19.71
CA GLU A 670 29.55 -19.61 -18.46
C GLU A 670 30.53 -19.76 -17.27
N ASP A 671 31.31 -20.85 -17.22
CA ASP A 671 32.34 -21.05 -16.18
C ASP A 671 33.37 -19.91 -16.14
N THR A 672 33.78 -19.39 -17.31
CA THR A 672 34.71 -18.25 -17.37
C THR A 672 34.13 -16.94 -16.84
N LEU A 673 32.80 -16.79 -16.85
CA LEU A 673 32.10 -15.59 -16.38
C LEU A 673 31.72 -15.63 -14.90
N ALA A 674 31.67 -16.82 -14.30
CA ALA A 674 31.12 -17.05 -12.97
C ALA A 674 31.71 -16.12 -11.90
N LYS A 675 33.03 -15.89 -11.91
CA LYS A 675 33.67 -14.97 -10.95
C LYS A 675 33.15 -13.53 -11.08
N GLY A 676 33.03 -13.02 -12.31
CA GLY A 676 32.57 -11.64 -12.52
C GLY A 676 31.11 -11.44 -12.11
N VAL A 677 30.27 -12.45 -12.31
CA VAL A 677 28.87 -12.45 -11.83
C VAL A 677 28.82 -12.53 -10.29
N LEU A 678 29.64 -13.36 -9.67
CA LEU A 678 29.80 -13.42 -8.21
C LEU A 678 30.24 -12.07 -7.62
N ASP A 679 31.22 -11.40 -8.24
CA ASP A 679 31.71 -10.08 -7.82
C ASP A 679 30.57 -9.04 -7.91
N ALA A 680 29.78 -9.05 -8.98
CA ALA A 680 28.64 -8.16 -9.17
C ALA A 680 27.50 -8.45 -8.17
N ALA A 681 27.20 -9.72 -7.91
CA ALA A 681 26.18 -10.15 -6.96
C ALA A 681 26.53 -9.68 -5.54
N GLN A 682 27.80 -9.84 -5.14
CA GLN A 682 28.29 -9.37 -3.84
C GLN A 682 28.04 -7.87 -3.62
N GLN A 683 28.23 -7.04 -4.64
CA GLN A 683 28.02 -5.59 -4.53
C GLN A 683 26.57 -5.21 -4.20
N GLN A 684 25.61 -6.08 -4.52
CA GLN A 684 24.18 -5.86 -4.25
C GLN A 684 23.64 -6.72 -3.10
N GLY A 685 24.50 -7.52 -2.44
CA GLY A 685 24.10 -8.45 -1.38
C GLY A 685 23.41 -9.72 -1.89
N VAL A 686 23.40 -9.96 -3.20
CA VAL A 686 22.82 -11.13 -3.86
C VAL A 686 23.77 -12.33 -3.69
N LYS A 687 23.20 -13.53 -3.55
CA LYS A 687 23.91 -14.80 -3.45
C LYS A 687 23.74 -15.62 -4.73
N VAL A 688 24.65 -16.56 -4.94
CA VAL A 688 24.71 -17.39 -6.15
C VAL A 688 24.67 -18.86 -5.76
N ALA A 689 23.56 -19.52 -6.10
CA ALA A 689 23.42 -20.97 -6.18
C ALA A 689 23.70 -21.44 -7.61
N TRP A 690 23.83 -22.75 -7.82
CA TRP A 690 24.28 -23.30 -9.11
C TRP A 690 23.22 -24.17 -9.75
N HIS A 691 23.06 -24.02 -11.05
CA HIS A 691 22.21 -24.85 -11.89
C HIS A 691 23.12 -25.66 -12.82
N ILE A 692 23.31 -26.94 -12.50
CA ILE A 692 24.18 -27.82 -13.28
C ILE A 692 23.38 -28.33 -14.48
N GLU A 693 23.77 -27.86 -15.65
CA GLU A 693 23.10 -28.10 -16.93
C GLU A 693 23.47 -29.47 -17.52
N PRO A 694 22.69 -30.00 -18.49
CA PRO A 694 22.92 -31.31 -19.11
C PRO A 694 23.99 -31.24 -20.20
N TYR A 695 25.21 -30.83 -19.82
CA TYR A 695 26.35 -30.81 -20.73
C TYR A 695 26.67 -32.22 -21.28
N ALA A 696 27.33 -32.27 -22.44
CA ALA A 696 27.61 -33.51 -23.13
C ALA A 696 28.44 -34.48 -22.26
N GLY A 697 27.95 -35.72 -22.10
CA GLY A 697 28.63 -36.76 -21.32
C GLY A 697 28.48 -36.63 -19.80
N ARG A 698 27.56 -35.79 -19.29
CA ARG A 698 27.27 -35.69 -17.85
C ARG A 698 26.84 -37.04 -17.25
N THR A 699 27.43 -37.40 -16.12
CA THR A 699 27.12 -38.58 -15.31
C THR A 699 26.95 -38.18 -13.84
N ALA A 700 26.40 -39.05 -12.99
CA ALA A 700 26.31 -38.77 -11.55
C ALA A 700 27.69 -38.50 -10.93
N ALA A 701 28.72 -39.27 -11.33
CA ALA A 701 30.08 -39.07 -10.87
C ALA A 701 30.71 -37.75 -11.36
N SER A 702 30.41 -37.31 -12.58
CA SER A 702 30.90 -36.02 -13.05
C SER A 702 30.21 -34.85 -12.32
N VAL A 703 28.91 -34.95 -12.02
CA VAL A 703 28.19 -33.96 -11.20
C VAL A 703 28.81 -33.82 -9.81
N VAL A 704 29.14 -34.94 -9.15
CA VAL A 704 29.88 -34.93 -7.87
C VAL A 704 31.21 -34.19 -8.00
N SER A 705 31.98 -34.53 -9.03
CA SER A 705 33.26 -33.88 -9.32
C SER A 705 33.07 -32.37 -9.54
N ASP A 706 32.01 -31.96 -10.24
CA ASP A 706 31.73 -30.55 -10.53
C ASP A 706 31.27 -29.77 -9.30
N ILE A 707 30.44 -30.36 -8.45
CA ILE A 707 30.09 -29.78 -7.14
C ILE A 707 31.36 -29.53 -6.33
N GLN A 708 32.29 -30.49 -6.29
CA GLN A 708 33.58 -30.32 -5.62
C GLN A 708 34.42 -29.21 -6.26
N TYR A 709 34.46 -29.14 -7.59
CA TYR A 709 35.14 -28.07 -8.32
C TYR A 709 34.56 -26.69 -7.97
N LEU A 710 33.24 -26.50 -8.11
CA LEU A 710 32.57 -25.24 -7.82
C LEU A 710 32.78 -24.80 -6.37
N ASN A 711 32.70 -25.73 -5.43
CA ASN A 711 33.03 -25.48 -4.02
C ASN A 711 34.49 -25.06 -3.83
N SER A 712 35.44 -25.75 -4.46
CA SER A 712 36.87 -25.44 -4.32
C SER A 712 37.27 -24.12 -4.98
N THR A 713 36.67 -23.81 -6.12
CA THR A 713 37.03 -22.65 -6.95
C THR A 713 36.35 -21.38 -6.47
N TYR A 714 35.05 -21.47 -6.14
CA TYR A 714 34.23 -20.30 -5.83
C TYR A 714 33.66 -20.31 -4.41
N GLY A 715 33.77 -21.41 -3.67
CA GLY A 715 33.12 -21.57 -2.37
C GLY A 715 33.57 -20.57 -1.30
N SER A 716 34.78 -20.02 -1.40
CA SER A 716 35.27 -18.96 -0.50
C SER A 716 34.71 -17.57 -0.84
N HIS A 717 34.03 -17.42 -1.99
CA HIS A 717 33.49 -16.14 -2.42
C HIS A 717 32.31 -15.70 -1.52
N PRO A 718 32.25 -14.43 -1.05
CA PRO A 718 31.18 -13.97 -0.17
C PRO A 718 29.76 -14.06 -0.74
N ALA A 719 29.62 -13.99 -2.06
CA ALA A 719 28.34 -14.19 -2.76
C ALA A 719 27.99 -15.66 -3.02
N TYR A 720 28.86 -16.62 -2.70
CA TYR A 720 28.54 -18.04 -2.86
C TYR A 720 27.43 -18.46 -1.89
N TYR A 721 26.28 -18.88 -2.41
CA TYR A 721 25.09 -19.15 -1.59
C TYR A 721 25.34 -20.33 -0.65
N ARG A 722 24.87 -20.16 0.60
CA ARG A 722 24.77 -21.19 1.61
C ARG A 722 23.47 -20.97 2.35
N ASP A 723 22.71 -22.03 2.48
CA ASP A 723 21.48 -21.99 3.26
C ASP A 723 21.80 -22.06 4.74
N ALA A 724 21.77 -20.89 5.41
CA ALA A 724 22.06 -20.78 6.83
C ALA A 724 21.03 -21.51 7.71
N GLU A 725 19.81 -21.72 7.22
CA GLU A 725 18.72 -22.41 7.93
C GLU A 725 18.87 -23.93 7.83
N HIS A 726 19.50 -24.42 6.77
CA HIS A 726 19.70 -25.85 6.50
C HIS A 726 21.19 -26.24 6.51
N ASN A 727 21.84 -26.04 7.66
CA ASN A 727 23.22 -26.46 7.98
C ASN A 727 24.33 -25.73 7.17
N ASN A 728 24.06 -24.51 6.70
CA ASN A 728 25.01 -23.68 5.96
C ASN A 728 25.56 -24.37 4.69
N ARG A 729 24.73 -25.19 4.05
CA ARG A 729 25.09 -26.01 2.88
C ARG A 729 24.91 -25.21 1.58
N PRO A 730 25.85 -25.29 0.63
CA PRO A 730 25.64 -24.74 -0.72
C PRO A 730 24.52 -25.44 -1.47
N ALA A 731 23.85 -24.73 -2.38
CA ALA A 731 22.73 -25.27 -3.15
C ALA A 731 23.08 -25.50 -4.63
N PHE A 732 22.68 -26.67 -5.13
CA PHE A 732 22.86 -27.12 -6.51
C PHE A 732 21.54 -27.68 -7.06
N TYR A 733 21.09 -27.14 -8.18
CA TYR A 733 19.93 -27.58 -8.94
C TYR A 733 20.41 -28.44 -10.10
N ILE A 734 19.95 -29.68 -10.21
CA ILE A 734 20.36 -30.59 -11.28
C ILE A 734 19.28 -30.60 -12.36
N PHE A 735 19.52 -29.85 -13.45
CA PHE A 735 18.59 -29.81 -14.58
C PHE A 735 18.52 -31.16 -15.28
N GLU A 736 17.34 -31.55 -15.76
CA GLU A 736 17.07 -32.84 -16.39
C GLU A 736 17.64 -34.04 -15.59
N SER A 737 17.51 -34.00 -14.26
CA SER A 737 18.07 -35.04 -13.37
C SER A 737 17.57 -36.45 -13.71
N LEU A 738 16.37 -36.56 -14.29
CA LEU A 738 15.75 -37.85 -14.67
C LEU A 738 16.43 -38.53 -15.87
N ARG A 739 17.35 -37.88 -16.58
CA ARG A 739 18.16 -38.51 -17.64
C ARG A 739 19.19 -39.52 -17.11
N ILE A 740 19.47 -39.47 -15.81
CA ILE A 740 20.34 -40.40 -15.10
C ILE A 740 19.49 -41.16 -14.09
N THR A 741 19.57 -42.48 -14.10
CA THR A 741 18.72 -43.36 -13.28
C THR A 741 19.35 -43.77 -11.96
N ASP A 742 20.68 -43.69 -11.85
CA ASP A 742 21.43 -44.02 -10.63
C ASP A 742 22.25 -42.80 -10.17
N TRP A 743 21.89 -42.30 -8.99
CA TRP A 743 22.50 -41.13 -8.36
C TRP A 743 23.29 -41.48 -7.09
N ALA A 744 23.63 -42.75 -6.86
CA ALA A 744 24.37 -43.20 -5.66
C ALA A 744 25.70 -42.46 -5.44
N ALA A 745 26.33 -41.96 -6.50
CA ALA A 745 27.54 -41.15 -6.38
C ALA A 745 27.32 -39.86 -5.55
N LEU A 746 26.11 -39.29 -5.55
CA LEU A 746 25.80 -38.04 -4.84
C LEU A 746 25.98 -38.14 -3.33
N ASP A 747 25.94 -39.34 -2.74
CA ASP A 747 26.19 -39.56 -1.32
C ASP A 747 27.55 -39.02 -0.85
N GLN A 748 28.51 -38.85 -1.77
CA GLN A 748 29.82 -38.25 -1.51
C GLN A 748 29.77 -36.75 -1.19
N VAL A 749 28.71 -36.04 -1.61
CA VAL A 749 28.62 -34.57 -1.50
C VAL A 749 27.36 -34.09 -0.80
N THR A 750 26.29 -34.90 -0.75
CA THR A 750 24.99 -34.49 -0.20
C THR A 750 24.96 -34.36 1.32
N GLN A 751 25.99 -34.78 2.04
CA GLN A 751 26.12 -34.44 3.47
C GLN A 751 26.44 -32.95 3.68
N ASN A 752 27.19 -32.34 2.75
CA ASN A 752 27.69 -30.97 2.87
C ASN A 752 27.07 -29.99 1.86
N ASN A 753 26.25 -30.47 0.92
CA ASN A 753 25.70 -29.67 -0.18
C ASN A 753 24.24 -30.03 -0.40
N THR A 754 23.34 -29.06 -0.45
CA THR A 754 21.94 -29.27 -0.84
C THR A 754 21.87 -29.49 -2.34
N VAL A 755 21.51 -30.69 -2.77
CA VAL A 755 21.39 -31.05 -4.19
C VAL A 755 19.93 -31.36 -4.50
N LEU A 756 19.32 -30.65 -5.44
CA LEU A 756 17.90 -30.77 -5.80
C LEU A 756 17.71 -31.47 -7.14
N ALA A 757 16.76 -32.39 -7.18
CA ALA A 757 16.31 -33.04 -8.41
C ALA A 757 15.17 -32.26 -9.07
N GLN A 758 15.17 -32.17 -10.40
CA GLN A 758 14.06 -31.58 -11.17
C GLN A 758 12.94 -32.62 -11.35
N THR A 759 12.02 -32.71 -10.38
CA THR A 759 10.89 -33.63 -10.45
C THR A 759 9.84 -33.36 -9.36
N THR A 760 8.61 -33.83 -9.57
CA THR A 760 7.62 -34.04 -8.50
C THR A 760 7.46 -35.52 -8.12
N ASP A 761 8.11 -36.43 -8.85
CA ASP A 761 8.10 -37.87 -8.57
C ASP A 761 9.07 -38.20 -7.42
N THR A 762 8.51 -38.34 -6.22
CA THR A 762 9.24 -38.63 -4.99
C THR A 762 9.95 -39.99 -5.00
N SER A 763 9.63 -40.89 -5.95
CA SER A 763 10.36 -42.16 -6.13
C SER A 763 11.71 -41.99 -6.82
N LYS A 764 11.99 -40.81 -7.41
CA LYS A 764 13.19 -40.53 -8.23
C LYS A 764 14.22 -39.64 -7.52
N ILE A 765 14.00 -39.34 -6.24
CA ILE A 765 14.84 -38.40 -5.48
C ILE A 765 15.78 -39.09 -4.48
N ALA A 766 15.99 -40.42 -4.62
CA ALA A 766 17.01 -41.11 -3.84
C ALA A 766 18.37 -40.41 -4.02
N HIS A 767 19.12 -40.24 -2.92
CA HIS A 767 20.38 -39.52 -2.84
C HIS A 767 20.30 -37.99 -2.96
N PHE A 768 19.14 -37.40 -3.28
CA PHE A 768 18.98 -35.94 -3.30
C PHE A 768 18.61 -35.37 -1.94
N SER A 769 18.85 -34.07 -1.77
CA SER A 769 18.48 -33.30 -0.57
C SER A 769 17.12 -32.60 -0.70
N GLY A 770 16.48 -32.72 -1.86
CA GLY A 770 15.21 -32.07 -2.16
C GLY A 770 14.86 -32.10 -3.63
N LEU A 771 13.85 -31.34 -3.99
CA LEU A 771 13.26 -31.31 -5.32
C LEU A 771 12.77 -29.92 -5.72
N TYR A 772 12.73 -29.69 -7.03
CA TYR A 772 12.20 -28.49 -7.69
C TYR A 772 11.54 -28.85 -9.03
N THR A 773 10.82 -27.92 -9.66
CA THR A 773 10.02 -28.25 -10.86
C THR A 773 10.54 -27.66 -12.17
N TYR A 774 11.18 -26.49 -12.12
CA TYR A 774 11.62 -25.65 -13.24
C TYR A 774 10.49 -25.16 -14.15
N ASP A 775 9.66 -26.06 -14.66
CA ASP A 775 8.67 -25.82 -15.70
C ASP A 775 7.63 -24.76 -15.28
N GLY A 776 7.71 -23.61 -15.96
CA GLY A 776 6.83 -22.46 -15.80
C GLY A 776 5.46 -22.57 -16.47
N ILE A 777 5.18 -23.64 -17.23
CA ILE A 777 3.83 -23.94 -17.73
C ILE A 777 3.09 -24.78 -16.69
N ALA A 778 3.79 -25.77 -16.12
CA ALA A 778 3.23 -26.66 -15.13
C ALA A 778 2.83 -25.91 -13.84
N GLY A 779 3.51 -24.81 -13.48
CA GLY A 779 3.18 -24.01 -12.30
C GLY A 779 1.73 -23.51 -12.25
N ALA A 780 1.14 -23.19 -13.40
CA ALA A 780 -0.25 -22.75 -13.51
C ALA A 780 -1.28 -23.83 -13.12
N THR A 781 -0.88 -25.11 -13.14
CA THR A 781 -1.73 -26.26 -12.75
C THR A 781 -1.18 -27.05 -11.56
N ALA A 782 0.06 -26.75 -11.15
CA ALA A 782 0.77 -27.32 -10.00
C ALA A 782 0.68 -28.86 -9.87
N PRO A 783 0.94 -29.63 -10.94
CA PRO A 783 0.72 -31.07 -10.93
C PRO A 783 1.65 -31.77 -9.93
N GLY A 784 1.05 -32.42 -8.94
CA GLY A 784 1.77 -33.19 -7.91
C GLY A 784 2.54 -32.34 -6.89
N TRP A 785 2.40 -31.01 -6.92
CA TRP A 785 3.13 -30.12 -6.01
C TRP A 785 2.81 -30.39 -4.53
N LYS A 786 1.53 -30.57 -4.19
CA LYS A 786 1.12 -30.92 -2.83
C LYS A 786 1.82 -32.18 -2.33
N GLN A 787 1.84 -33.22 -3.15
CA GLN A 787 2.42 -34.52 -2.79
C GLN A 787 3.94 -34.41 -2.62
N ALA A 788 4.59 -33.70 -3.53
CA ALA A 788 6.01 -33.37 -3.46
C ALA A 788 6.35 -32.58 -2.17
N GLY A 789 5.60 -31.51 -1.88
CA GLY A 789 5.82 -30.67 -0.71
C GLY A 789 5.55 -31.39 0.61
N ASP A 790 4.46 -32.16 0.70
CA ASP A 790 4.14 -32.97 1.88
C ASP A 790 5.22 -34.04 2.14
N TYR A 791 5.68 -34.70 1.08
CA TYR A 791 6.75 -35.69 1.17
C TYR A 791 8.06 -35.05 1.61
N ALA A 792 8.44 -33.92 1.02
CA ALA A 792 9.66 -33.21 1.38
C ALA A 792 9.66 -32.82 2.85
N LYS A 793 8.56 -32.21 3.31
CA LYS A 793 8.36 -31.85 4.71
C LYS A 793 8.46 -33.05 5.65
N ALA A 794 7.81 -34.16 5.31
CA ALA A 794 7.83 -35.38 6.12
C ALA A 794 9.23 -36.01 6.24
N ASN A 795 10.11 -35.74 5.28
CA ASN A 795 11.45 -36.32 5.22
C ASN A 795 12.58 -35.30 5.48
N GLY A 796 12.24 -34.07 5.89
CA GLY A 796 13.23 -33.01 6.14
C GLY A 796 14.03 -32.61 4.88
N LEU A 797 13.41 -32.71 3.72
CA LEU A 797 13.98 -32.34 2.42
C LEU A 797 13.55 -30.94 2.01
N ILE A 798 14.33 -30.32 1.13
CA ILE A 798 13.98 -29.04 0.53
C ILE A 798 12.92 -29.22 -0.56
N TRP A 799 11.85 -28.44 -0.50
CA TRP A 799 10.88 -28.30 -1.58
C TRP A 799 10.96 -26.89 -2.17
N ALA A 800 11.23 -26.80 -3.47
CA ALA A 800 11.37 -25.55 -4.20
C ALA A 800 10.50 -25.52 -5.48
N PRO A 801 9.17 -25.34 -5.38
CA PRO A 801 8.33 -25.18 -6.56
C PRO A 801 8.82 -24.00 -7.41
N SER A 802 8.68 -24.13 -8.74
CA SER A 802 9.10 -23.11 -9.70
C SER A 802 7.88 -22.41 -10.28
N VAL A 803 7.86 -21.07 -10.21
CA VAL A 803 6.80 -20.22 -10.75
C VAL A 803 7.31 -19.37 -11.91
N ALA A 804 6.45 -19.02 -12.87
CA ALA A 804 6.79 -18.23 -14.04
C ALA A 804 5.70 -17.20 -14.37
N PRO A 805 6.07 -16.05 -14.95
CA PRO A 805 5.09 -15.06 -15.38
C PRO A 805 4.31 -15.47 -16.65
N GLY A 806 4.82 -16.45 -17.39
CA GLY A 806 4.27 -16.98 -18.64
C GLY A 806 5.35 -17.75 -19.42
N TYR A 807 4.98 -18.28 -20.58
CA TYR A 807 5.89 -19.04 -21.47
C TYR A 807 5.51 -18.84 -22.94
N ILE A 808 6.50 -18.48 -23.76
CA ILE A 808 6.40 -18.39 -25.22
C ILE A 808 7.80 -18.45 -25.85
N ASP A 809 8.01 -19.40 -26.76
CA ASP A 809 9.32 -19.64 -27.39
C ASP A 809 9.29 -19.68 -28.92
N ASP A 810 8.16 -19.29 -29.53
CA ASP A 810 7.89 -19.36 -30.97
C ASP A 810 9.00 -18.72 -31.82
N ARG A 811 9.64 -17.65 -31.32
CA ARG A 811 10.75 -17.01 -32.05
C ARG A 811 12.06 -17.74 -31.95
N ALA A 812 12.35 -18.35 -30.80
CA ALA A 812 13.59 -19.07 -30.53
C ALA A 812 13.57 -20.45 -31.18
N VAL A 813 12.41 -21.12 -31.19
CA VAL A 813 12.22 -22.46 -31.76
C VAL A 813 11.03 -22.44 -32.73
N PRO A 814 11.20 -21.86 -33.94
CA PRO A 814 10.11 -21.78 -34.91
C PRO A 814 9.49 -23.14 -35.23
N GLY A 815 8.18 -23.26 -35.03
CA GLY A 815 7.43 -24.49 -35.25
C GLY A 815 7.42 -25.44 -34.05
N ASN A 816 7.88 -25.01 -32.87
CA ASN A 816 7.65 -25.76 -31.64
C ASN A 816 6.13 -25.92 -31.39
N THR A 817 5.74 -27.06 -30.84
CA THR A 817 4.35 -27.38 -30.50
C THR A 817 4.11 -27.39 -28.99
N THR A 818 5.10 -26.92 -28.21
CA THR A 818 4.97 -26.78 -26.75
C THR A 818 3.87 -25.76 -26.46
N PRO A 819 2.94 -26.04 -25.53
CA PRO A 819 1.87 -25.10 -25.21
C PRO A 819 2.43 -23.75 -24.73
N THR A 820 1.85 -22.66 -25.23
CA THR A 820 2.13 -21.32 -24.70
C THR A 820 1.31 -21.07 -23.45
N LEU A 821 1.88 -20.30 -22.53
CA LEU A 821 1.20 -19.80 -21.33
C LEU A 821 1.24 -18.27 -21.37
N GLY A 822 0.08 -17.67 -21.63
CA GLY A 822 -0.06 -16.22 -21.65
C GLY A 822 0.26 -15.60 -20.29
N ARG A 823 0.77 -14.35 -20.29
CA ARG A 823 1.02 -13.62 -19.04
C ARG A 823 -0.24 -13.03 -18.41
N ASP A 824 -1.32 -12.91 -19.19
CA ASP A 824 -2.66 -12.44 -18.79
C ASP A 824 -2.65 -11.19 -17.91
N ASN A 825 -1.92 -10.16 -18.35
CA ASN A 825 -1.72 -8.90 -17.62
C ASN A 825 -1.24 -9.10 -16.15
N GLY A 826 -0.54 -10.19 -15.88
CA GLY A 826 -0.02 -10.55 -14.56
C GLY A 826 -0.80 -11.65 -13.85
N ALA A 827 -2.03 -11.96 -14.27
CA ALA A 827 -2.88 -12.94 -13.59
C ALA A 827 -2.25 -14.33 -13.53
N THR A 828 -1.53 -14.75 -14.58
CA THR A 828 -0.79 -16.01 -14.61
C THR A 828 0.26 -16.08 -13.52
N TYR A 829 1.09 -15.03 -13.40
CA TYR A 829 2.16 -15.00 -12.41
C TYR A 829 1.61 -15.08 -10.99
N ASP A 830 0.53 -14.33 -10.73
CA ASP A 830 -0.16 -14.36 -9.44
C ASP A 830 -0.78 -15.72 -9.14
N LYS A 831 -1.34 -16.39 -10.15
CA LYS A 831 -1.89 -17.73 -9.99
C LYS A 831 -0.81 -18.72 -9.59
N GLU A 832 0.35 -18.70 -10.25
CA GLU A 832 1.44 -19.63 -9.93
C GLU A 832 2.03 -19.39 -8.53
N TRP A 833 2.21 -18.13 -8.14
CA TRP A 833 2.61 -17.79 -6.78
C TRP A 833 1.58 -18.22 -5.74
N ASN A 834 0.30 -18.00 -6.00
CA ASN A 834 -0.76 -18.49 -5.12
C ASN A 834 -0.74 -20.02 -5.01
N ASN A 835 -0.60 -20.73 -6.14
CA ASN A 835 -0.47 -22.19 -6.15
C ASN A 835 0.74 -22.65 -5.31
N ALA A 836 1.90 -22.01 -5.46
CA ALA A 836 3.10 -22.35 -4.70
C ALA A 836 2.90 -22.16 -3.20
N LEU A 837 2.23 -21.08 -2.79
CA LEU A 837 2.09 -20.70 -1.39
C LEU A 837 0.89 -21.34 -0.69
N ASP A 838 -0.11 -21.83 -1.43
CA ASP A 838 -1.28 -22.51 -0.87
C ASP A 838 -0.92 -23.92 -0.38
N PRO A 839 -1.02 -24.23 0.93
CA PRO A 839 -0.77 -25.57 1.46
C PRO A 839 -1.61 -26.70 0.86
N ALA A 840 -2.78 -26.39 0.30
CA ALA A 840 -3.64 -27.35 -0.36
C ALA A 840 -3.17 -27.68 -1.78
N ILE A 841 -2.36 -26.82 -2.42
CA ILE A 841 -1.93 -26.94 -3.81
C ILE A 841 -0.42 -27.17 -3.89
N GLY A 842 0.37 -26.24 -3.36
CA GLY A 842 1.82 -26.24 -3.37
C GLY A 842 2.45 -27.02 -2.23
N GLY A 843 1.66 -27.43 -1.22
CA GLY A 843 2.17 -27.94 0.04
C GLY A 843 2.85 -26.83 0.85
N SER A 844 3.91 -27.14 1.59
CA SER A 844 4.68 -26.12 2.32
C SER A 844 6.06 -25.95 1.67
N PRO A 845 6.25 -24.97 0.76
CA PRO A 845 7.56 -24.73 0.14
C PRO A 845 8.59 -24.30 1.18
N THR A 846 9.80 -24.88 1.08
CA THR A 846 10.98 -24.41 1.82
C THR A 846 11.58 -23.20 1.13
N TRP A 847 11.67 -23.27 -0.20
CA TRP A 847 12.10 -22.19 -1.08
C TRP A 847 11.05 -21.99 -2.16
N VAL A 848 11.05 -20.85 -2.84
CA VAL A 848 10.35 -20.70 -4.12
C VAL A 848 11.36 -20.31 -5.18
N SER A 849 11.31 -20.98 -6.33
CA SER A 849 12.14 -20.63 -7.48
C SER A 849 11.32 -19.92 -8.54
N VAL A 850 11.93 -18.97 -9.25
CA VAL A 850 11.29 -18.24 -10.36
C VAL A 850 12.00 -18.59 -11.65
N THR A 851 11.22 -19.14 -12.59
CA THR A 851 11.61 -19.40 -13.97
C THR A 851 11.01 -18.28 -14.82
N SER A 852 11.73 -17.21 -15.11
CA SER A 852 13.17 -16.99 -14.90
C SER A 852 13.49 -15.53 -14.67
N PHE A 853 14.72 -15.20 -14.24
CA PHE A 853 15.21 -13.83 -14.36
C PHE A 853 15.28 -13.44 -15.84
N ASN A 854 16.05 -14.16 -16.65
CA ASN A 854 16.39 -13.75 -18.01
C ASN A 854 16.49 -14.88 -19.04
N GLU A 855 15.68 -15.94 -18.94
CA GLU A 855 15.53 -16.88 -20.05
C GLU A 855 14.65 -16.25 -21.13
N TRP A 856 15.28 -15.46 -22.00
CA TRP A 856 14.56 -14.69 -23.02
C TRP A 856 13.96 -15.59 -24.10
N HIS A 857 14.58 -16.75 -24.37
CA HIS A 857 14.15 -17.65 -25.43
C HIS A 857 12.82 -18.35 -25.12
N GLU A 858 12.51 -18.55 -23.84
CA GLU A 858 11.27 -19.18 -23.37
C GLU A 858 10.18 -18.15 -23.02
N GLY A 859 10.47 -16.86 -23.13
CA GLY A 859 9.50 -15.81 -22.79
C GLY A 859 9.10 -15.81 -21.31
N SER A 860 9.85 -16.49 -20.43
CA SER A 860 9.58 -16.64 -19.00
C SER A 860 10.24 -15.56 -18.13
N SER A 861 10.96 -14.63 -18.75
CA SER A 861 11.78 -13.63 -18.06
C SER A 861 10.98 -12.63 -17.22
N ILE A 862 11.45 -12.33 -16.00
CA ILE A 862 11.01 -11.17 -15.20
C ILE A 862 11.95 -9.96 -15.38
N GLU A 863 13.10 -10.14 -16.06
CA GLU A 863 13.97 -9.04 -16.47
C GLU A 863 13.18 -8.00 -17.28
N PRO A 864 13.42 -6.69 -17.09
CA PRO A 864 12.67 -5.67 -17.78
C PRO A 864 12.71 -5.79 -19.31
N ALA A 865 11.52 -5.88 -19.91
CA ALA A 865 11.32 -5.81 -21.35
C ALA A 865 11.09 -4.35 -21.78
N ALA A 866 11.64 -3.97 -22.93
CA ALA A 866 11.48 -2.63 -23.48
C ALA A 866 10.02 -2.32 -23.80
N ALA A 867 9.51 -1.17 -23.35
CA ALA A 867 8.17 -0.71 -23.68
C ALA A 867 8.04 -0.29 -25.16
N ASN A 868 9.15 0.10 -25.77
CA ASN A 868 9.24 0.50 -27.17
C ASN A 868 10.29 -0.35 -27.89
N PRO A 869 10.00 -1.64 -28.18
CA PRO A 869 10.95 -2.53 -28.83
C PRO A 869 11.15 -2.15 -30.31
N PRO A 870 12.19 -2.68 -30.99
CA PRO A 870 12.39 -2.45 -32.41
C PRO A 870 11.15 -2.77 -33.24
N ALA A 871 10.74 -1.81 -34.08
CA ALA A 871 9.54 -1.94 -34.90
C ALA A 871 9.70 -3.00 -36.00
N GLY A 872 8.60 -3.60 -36.43
CA GLY A 872 8.56 -4.54 -37.56
C GLY A 872 8.80 -6.01 -37.19
N PHE A 873 9.00 -6.33 -35.91
CA PHE A 873 9.28 -7.69 -35.46
C PHE A 873 8.17 -8.32 -34.60
N GLY A 874 7.17 -7.55 -34.14
CA GLY A 874 6.03 -8.11 -33.41
C GLY A 874 6.34 -8.56 -31.98
N TYR A 875 7.34 -7.96 -31.33
CA TYR A 875 7.65 -8.24 -29.93
C TYR A 875 6.45 -7.96 -29.02
N GLN A 876 6.25 -8.83 -28.04
CA GLN A 876 5.38 -8.55 -26.91
C GLN A 876 6.03 -7.51 -25.98
N THR A 877 5.21 -6.88 -25.13
CA THR A 877 5.69 -6.00 -24.06
C THR A 877 4.95 -6.34 -22.77
N PHE A 878 5.39 -5.77 -21.66
CA PHE A 878 4.67 -5.87 -20.39
C PHE A 878 3.50 -4.88 -20.28
N SER A 879 3.24 -4.06 -21.30
CA SER A 879 2.15 -3.08 -21.26
C SER A 879 0.80 -3.75 -21.05
N GLY A 880 0.01 -3.22 -20.12
CA GLY A 880 -1.25 -3.79 -19.64
C GLY A 880 -1.11 -4.56 -18.32
N ALA A 881 0.07 -5.11 -18.02
CA ALA A 881 0.27 -5.90 -16.83
C ALA A 881 0.09 -5.06 -15.56
N TYR A 882 -0.78 -5.53 -14.65
CA TYR A 882 -1.16 -4.83 -13.42
C TYR A 882 -1.61 -3.37 -13.64
N GLY A 883 -2.22 -3.09 -14.80
CA GLY A 883 -2.69 -1.76 -15.17
C GLY A 883 -1.56 -0.77 -15.54
N LYS A 884 -0.32 -1.25 -15.74
CA LYS A 884 0.82 -0.42 -16.10
C LYS A 884 1.04 -0.36 -17.60
N THR A 885 1.48 0.78 -18.10
CA THR A 885 1.74 1.01 -19.54
C THR A 885 3.03 1.80 -19.73
N GLY A 886 3.61 1.75 -20.93
CA GLY A 886 4.83 2.49 -21.25
C GLY A 886 6.01 2.06 -20.36
N THR A 887 6.87 3.01 -20.00
CA THR A 887 8.09 2.74 -19.20
C THR A 887 7.79 2.19 -17.81
N GLU A 888 6.62 2.47 -17.22
CA GLU A 888 6.20 1.89 -15.94
C GLU A 888 5.98 0.38 -16.03
N ALA A 889 5.59 -0.14 -17.20
CA ALA A 889 5.36 -1.56 -17.38
C ALA A 889 6.66 -2.37 -17.44
N GLU A 890 7.78 -1.75 -17.79
CA GLU A 890 9.04 -2.46 -18.03
C GLU A 890 9.54 -3.21 -16.79
N THR A 891 9.34 -2.68 -15.58
CA THR A 891 9.82 -3.32 -14.32
C THR A 891 8.74 -4.08 -13.56
N VAL A 892 7.52 -4.16 -14.10
CA VAL A 892 6.34 -4.57 -13.31
C VAL A 892 6.44 -5.99 -12.73
N TYR A 893 7.12 -6.92 -13.42
CA TYR A 893 7.34 -8.27 -12.90
C TYR A 893 8.42 -8.34 -11.80
N LEU A 894 9.38 -7.41 -11.77
CA LEU A 894 10.29 -7.27 -10.62
C LEU A 894 9.50 -6.79 -9.40
N ASP A 895 8.68 -5.75 -9.58
CA ASP A 895 7.89 -5.17 -8.50
C ASP A 895 6.85 -6.16 -7.96
N ARG A 896 6.25 -6.98 -8.84
CA ARG A 896 5.37 -8.06 -8.43
C ARG A 896 6.10 -9.19 -7.73
N THR A 897 7.31 -9.54 -8.18
CA THR A 897 8.15 -10.52 -7.46
C THR A 897 8.44 -10.03 -6.05
N LYS A 898 8.73 -8.74 -5.86
CA LYS A 898 8.94 -8.13 -4.53
C LYS A 898 7.71 -8.26 -3.64
N TYR A 899 6.52 -8.04 -4.20
CA TYR A 899 5.27 -8.28 -3.49
C TYR A 899 5.17 -9.74 -3.00
N TRP A 900 5.41 -10.71 -3.88
CA TRP A 900 5.31 -12.13 -3.55
C TRP A 900 6.39 -12.63 -2.60
N VAL A 901 7.62 -12.13 -2.72
CA VAL A 901 8.67 -12.33 -1.71
C VAL A 901 8.18 -11.88 -0.34
N GLY A 902 7.57 -10.70 -0.25
CA GLY A 902 6.96 -10.21 0.99
C GLY A 902 5.87 -11.14 1.53
N GLN A 903 5.02 -11.69 0.67
CA GLN A 903 3.98 -12.65 1.07
C GLN A 903 4.57 -13.97 1.56
N PHE A 904 5.61 -14.48 0.90
CA PHE A 904 6.28 -15.72 1.26
C PHE A 904 6.97 -15.59 2.63
N GLU A 905 7.77 -14.54 2.82
CA GLU A 905 8.49 -14.28 4.08
C GLU A 905 7.52 -14.02 5.25
N ALA A 906 6.39 -13.34 5.00
CA ALA A 906 5.39 -13.07 6.03
C ALA A 906 4.69 -14.32 6.56
N ARG A 907 4.65 -15.42 5.78
CA ARG A 907 4.02 -16.69 6.20
C ARG A 907 4.83 -17.42 7.27
N GLY A 908 6.06 -16.99 7.55
CA GLY A 908 6.85 -17.48 8.68
C GLY A 908 7.02 -19.00 8.70
N VAL A 909 7.01 -19.64 7.54
CA VAL A 909 7.27 -21.08 7.41
C VAL A 909 8.73 -21.30 7.73
N ARG A 910 9.01 -21.42 9.03
CA ARG A 910 10.30 -21.84 9.59
C ARG A 910 10.19 -23.30 10.01
#